data_AF-A0A7D5PAJ2-F1
#
_entry.id   AF-A0A7D5PAJ2-F1
#
_cell.length_a   1.000
_cell.length_b   1.000
_cell.length_c   1.000
_cell.angle_alpha   90.00
_cell.angle_beta   90.00
_cell.angle_gamma   90.00
#
_symmetry.space_group_name_H-M   'P 1'
#
loop_
_entity.id
_entity.type
_entity.pdbx_description
1 polymer ?
#
loop_
_entity_poly.entity_id
_entity_poly.type
_entity_poly.pdbx_seq_one_letter_code
_entity_poly.pdbx_strand_id
1 'polypeptide(L)'
;MSSEHCQSTVELSMLAAGMAKQHERYQDALQELVDNAVSSVVRDETYFENPDEQVELVLTLVRDEETVKTFIADNGPGISKQELQNHVFRTGNKEKSEGILNNVGWGLKASIAWFERTLKQQNLEHSKRWFSLVTQTKKGPVHRVDGPITGELPIQQGTSEDWSSGIQKGAHSLTEKNHGTRIHVSCSREQFDADVWPSADALSKKAQVLRERFGVLFRRLLEAREDNNIIINYHDLGTGESGSVEVVPISPIYEYGEEENEEYGYHEFSVKDGSGKTFKIEYEHGTLDFDGMTESVADDHPELLTTSGRFRYRYRPSQKHQGIDIYANGRVLMTSVFSDLFDLTRNNQYNYFGGTLRIIPVDHQHEVPTDNKKTRIDTNSVLWQEIQNRLSEPECLPQGKDYHGTAIGNTKSEQQSSTETGSETGSISQDQELDQQSMPISNSEDLFTLHNKDARTLKSVISSGIAEDSPSDVVDVAITSPPYFDLKDYGYNGDNQIGQQESYQQYLDSLREVFGQLYDVMNSNGTLWVIVNSFRRNHQLVQLPSDIARACQTLDDTLYCPNCSGPDIDVPIERDWLTDSVSCPNCDFTGDASDSSWLLQDVMIWNKRRARPFADHGEFRNIYEYILCFSKSPDFRFNIDNIRITNPDEFEKWWVGYPERYHPRGMLPDNVWEFKSPDRGSFGNRDVIHPAPLPPGLVERILRLTTGEGDIVMDPFAGSGTVLAQATAMEREGIGFELSEKFHEGYEAVKEHIHSNWDDNQDSSKGDQEDLSRVICGLRHIKHTREHLREMAREINVAVPTALDIHTAFRIVDSADYQALESGEHGRGEVVYVTDNGVSAREIAEYQRVADESLNSGSAAGYGLDISPYVVTTDEFLAEIAREDSGRLPEQLYLYEDGRHYAYAQEIDLDEWREYVTTTSGWHEAFANHNCPPILSNLCLDVNHPQYSLETMPRSLSENHNATLYGGDGTVQFDIEIPDNRSR
;
A
#
# COMPACT_ATOMS: atom_id res chain seq x y z
N MET A 1 -20.65 48.91 -17.39
CA MET A 1 -21.79 48.00 -17.58
C MET A 1 -21.63 46.87 -16.58
N SER A 2 -22.46 46.82 -15.53
CA SER A 2 -22.42 45.73 -14.55
C SER A 2 -22.87 44.44 -15.24
N SER A 3 -22.00 43.43 -15.36
CA SER A 3 -22.45 42.14 -15.92
C SER A 3 -23.55 41.56 -15.03
N GLU A 4 -24.58 40.97 -15.63
CA GLU A 4 -25.62 40.22 -14.92
C GLU A 4 -25.21 38.77 -14.63
N HIS A 5 -23.94 38.42 -14.89
CA HIS A 5 -23.39 37.07 -14.78
C HIS A 5 -22.15 37.04 -13.88
N CYS A 6 -21.90 35.89 -13.25
CA CYS A 6 -20.65 35.60 -12.53
C CYS A 6 -19.45 35.62 -13.50
N GLN A 7 -18.34 36.26 -13.11
CA GLN A 7 -17.23 36.60 -14.04
C GLN A 7 -16.30 35.45 -14.46
N SER A 8 -16.55 34.21 -14.04
CA SER A 8 -15.57 33.11 -14.09
C SER A 8 -16.11 31.81 -14.67
N THR A 9 -17.23 31.84 -15.38
CA THR A 9 -17.91 30.61 -15.79
C THR A 9 -17.07 29.74 -16.74
N VAL A 10 -16.26 30.35 -17.62
CA VAL A 10 -15.33 29.61 -18.50
C VAL A 10 -14.26 28.88 -17.69
N GLU A 11 -13.63 29.57 -16.75
CA GLU A 11 -12.57 29.02 -15.89
C GLU A 11 -13.10 27.90 -14.99
N LEU A 12 -14.25 28.11 -14.34
CA LEU A 12 -14.86 27.11 -13.48
C LEU A 12 -15.30 25.87 -14.29
N SER A 13 -15.80 26.05 -15.52
CA SER A 13 -16.19 24.94 -16.39
C SER A 13 -15.01 24.05 -16.84
N MET A 14 -13.84 24.64 -17.06
CA MET A 14 -12.61 23.88 -17.41
C MET A 14 -12.09 23.06 -16.22
N LEU A 15 -12.27 23.57 -14.99
CA LEU A 15 -11.73 22.95 -13.78
C LEU A 15 -12.71 22.00 -13.09
N ALA A 16 -14.02 22.10 -13.36
CA ALA A 16 -15.06 21.33 -12.68
C ALA A 16 -14.80 19.82 -12.68
N ALA A 17 -14.36 19.25 -13.81
CA ALA A 17 -14.05 17.82 -13.91
C ALA A 17 -12.87 17.39 -13.01
N GLY A 18 -11.87 18.27 -12.84
CA GLY A 18 -10.74 18.05 -11.94
C GLY A 18 -11.13 18.21 -10.46
N MET A 19 -11.89 19.27 -10.14
CA MET A 19 -12.37 19.54 -8.78
C MET A 19 -13.32 18.45 -8.26
N ALA A 20 -14.17 17.90 -9.12
CA ALA A 20 -15.06 16.79 -8.78
C ALA A 20 -14.31 15.51 -8.34
N LYS A 21 -12.99 15.40 -8.60
CA LYS A 21 -12.17 14.28 -8.11
C LYS A 21 -11.71 14.46 -6.66
N GLN A 22 -11.92 15.62 -6.04
CA GLN A 22 -11.51 15.89 -4.66
C GLN A 22 -12.37 15.15 -3.63
N HIS A 23 -13.62 14.85 -3.98
CA HIS A 23 -14.54 14.07 -3.15
C HIS A 23 -14.81 12.72 -3.81
N GLU A 24 -14.93 11.67 -2.99
CA GLU A 24 -15.25 10.31 -3.44
C GLU A 24 -16.65 9.89 -2.99
N ARG A 25 -17.18 10.52 -1.93
CA ARG A 25 -18.42 10.13 -1.24
C ARG A 25 -19.37 11.30 -1.07
N TYR A 26 -20.68 11.00 -0.99
CA TYR A 26 -21.74 11.99 -0.77
C TYR A 26 -21.53 12.77 0.53
N GLN A 27 -21.21 12.08 1.62
CA GLN A 27 -21.04 12.70 2.93
C GLN A 27 -19.85 13.67 2.97
N ASP A 28 -18.78 13.40 2.22
CA ASP A 28 -17.62 14.30 2.14
C ASP A 28 -17.95 15.57 1.35
N ALA A 29 -18.68 15.43 0.23
CA ALA A 29 -19.17 16.59 -0.54
C ALA A 29 -20.22 17.41 0.23
N LEU A 30 -21.11 16.75 0.99
CA LEU A 30 -22.09 17.40 1.85
C LEU A 30 -21.42 18.21 2.97
N GLN A 31 -20.35 17.68 3.57
CA GLN A 31 -19.65 18.31 4.68
C GLN A 31 -19.18 19.73 4.32
N GLU A 32 -18.62 19.93 3.13
CA GLU A 32 -18.17 21.27 2.69
C GLU A 32 -19.33 22.28 2.63
N LEU A 33 -20.54 21.86 2.25
CA LEU A 33 -21.69 22.77 2.21
C LEU A 33 -22.16 23.14 3.61
N VAL A 34 -22.14 22.19 4.54
CA VAL A 34 -22.46 22.40 5.96
C VAL A 34 -21.40 23.29 6.62
N ASP A 35 -20.12 23.05 6.36
CA ASP A 35 -19.00 23.83 6.88
C ASP A 35 -19.08 25.31 6.42
N ASN A 36 -19.47 25.54 5.16
CA ASN A 36 -19.71 26.88 4.63
C ASN A 36 -20.88 27.58 5.34
N ALA A 37 -21.96 26.86 5.62
CA ALA A 37 -23.13 27.38 6.31
C ALA A 37 -22.81 27.77 7.76
N VAL A 38 -22.13 26.89 8.51
CA VAL A 38 -21.70 27.16 9.89
C VAL A 38 -20.70 28.33 9.95
N SER A 39 -19.71 28.34 9.06
CA SER A 39 -18.67 29.38 9.02
C SER A 39 -19.18 30.77 8.62
N SER A 40 -20.41 30.85 8.11
CA SER A 40 -21.05 32.13 7.82
C SER A 40 -21.36 32.92 9.09
N VAL A 41 -21.49 32.23 10.22
CA VAL A 41 -21.70 32.79 11.57
C VAL A 41 -20.44 32.59 12.43
N VAL A 42 -19.91 31.36 12.49
CA VAL A 42 -18.72 31.02 13.29
C VAL A 42 -17.44 31.43 12.55
N ARG A 43 -16.86 32.57 12.94
CA ARG A 43 -15.70 33.13 12.24
C ARG A 43 -14.36 32.57 12.69
N ASP A 44 -14.22 32.33 13.98
CA ASP A 44 -12.98 31.89 14.61
C ASP A 44 -13.29 31.23 15.98
N GLU A 45 -12.25 30.81 16.72
CA GLU A 45 -12.44 30.07 17.98
C GLU A 45 -13.03 30.94 19.10
N THR A 46 -13.02 32.28 18.98
CA THR A 46 -13.61 33.17 19.99
C THR A 46 -15.12 33.02 20.12
N TYR A 47 -15.79 32.49 19.07
CA TYR A 47 -17.21 32.16 19.13
C TYR A 47 -17.52 31.21 20.30
N PHE A 48 -16.67 30.20 20.56
CA PHE A 48 -16.94 29.23 21.62
C PHE A 48 -16.68 29.77 23.04
N GLU A 49 -16.02 30.92 23.15
CA GLU A 49 -15.84 31.62 24.44
C GLU A 49 -16.97 32.61 24.70
N ASN A 50 -17.47 33.27 23.64
CA ASN A 50 -18.55 34.23 23.72
C ASN A 50 -19.42 34.16 22.45
N PRO A 51 -20.37 33.20 22.38
CA PRO A 51 -21.15 32.95 21.19
C PRO A 51 -22.25 34.00 21.09
N ASP A 52 -22.04 35.02 20.25
CA ASP A 52 -22.88 36.21 20.16
C ASP A 52 -24.08 36.03 19.20
N GLU A 53 -23.91 35.25 18.14
CA GLU A 53 -24.94 34.93 17.16
C GLU A 53 -25.38 33.46 17.20
N GLN A 54 -26.68 33.24 17.04
CA GLN A 54 -27.28 31.91 16.89
C GLN A 54 -26.86 31.28 15.56
N VAL A 55 -26.51 29.99 15.54
CA VAL A 55 -26.36 29.19 14.32
C VAL A 55 -27.59 28.32 14.12
N GLU A 56 -28.35 28.57 13.05
CA GLU A 56 -29.52 27.76 12.67
C GLU A 56 -29.32 27.23 11.25
N LEU A 57 -29.30 25.90 11.11
CA LEU A 57 -29.08 25.19 9.85
C LEU A 57 -30.20 24.16 9.60
N VAL A 58 -30.84 24.21 8.44
CA VAL A 58 -31.81 23.19 8.01
C VAL A 58 -31.27 22.47 6.78
N LEU A 59 -31.11 21.15 6.91
CA LEU A 59 -30.82 20.20 5.85
C LEU A 59 -32.12 19.50 5.44
N THR A 60 -32.52 19.52 4.17
CA THR A 60 -33.70 18.79 3.69
C THR A 60 -33.33 17.83 2.59
N LEU A 61 -33.60 16.55 2.80
CA LEU A 61 -33.36 15.46 1.86
C LEU A 61 -34.68 15.13 1.15
N VAL A 62 -34.70 15.21 -0.18
CA VAL A 62 -35.85 14.78 -0.99
C VAL A 62 -35.40 13.68 -1.94
N ARG A 63 -35.86 12.45 -1.70
CA ARG A 63 -35.52 11.26 -2.50
C ARG A 63 -36.65 10.94 -3.47
N ASP A 64 -36.34 10.76 -4.75
CA ASP A 64 -37.24 10.15 -5.73
C ASP A 64 -36.67 8.82 -6.24
N GLU A 65 -37.22 8.28 -7.34
CA GLU A 65 -36.79 6.99 -7.89
C GLU A 65 -35.32 7.00 -8.36
N GLU A 66 -34.83 8.14 -8.85
CA GLU A 66 -33.54 8.23 -9.55
C GLU A 66 -32.52 9.12 -8.80
N THR A 67 -32.98 10.08 -8.02
CA THR A 67 -32.15 11.16 -7.45
C THR A 67 -32.45 11.44 -5.98
N VAL A 68 -31.45 12.04 -5.31
CA VAL A 68 -31.61 12.64 -3.99
C VAL A 68 -31.21 14.11 -4.08
N LYS A 69 -32.15 14.98 -3.71
CA LYS A 69 -32.01 16.43 -3.64
C LYS A 69 -31.73 16.84 -2.21
N THR A 70 -30.67 17.59 -2.02
CA THR A 70 -30.23 18.04 -0.71
C THR A 70 -30.28 19.56 -0.67
N PHE A 71 -31.15 20.10 0.18
CA PHE A 71 -31.26 21.53 0.45
C PHE A 71 -30.55 21.84 1.76
N ILE A 72 -29.77 22.91 1.80
CA ILE A 72 -29.08 23.41 2.99
C ILE A 72 -29.44 24.89 3.14
N ALA A 73 -29.91 25.28 4.32
CA ALA A 73 -30.39 26.61 4.61
C ALA A 73 -29.82 27.14 5.93
N ASP A 74 -29.12 28.28 5.88
CA ASP A 74 -28.50 28.92 7.06
C ASP A 74 -29.14 30.26 7.44
N ASN A 75 -28.90 30.71 8.67
CA ASN A 75 -29.28 32.05 9.14
C ASN A 75 -28.14 33.08 9.05
N GLY A 76 -27.10 32.80 8.26
CA GLY A 76 -25.93 33.66 8.11
C GLY A 76 -26.23 35.02 7.45
N PRO A 77 -25.24 35.91 7.27
CA PRO A 77 -25.45 37.26 6.77
C PRO A 77 -25.97 37.34 5.31
N GLY A 78 -25.90 36.23 4.57
CA GLY A 78 -26.16 36.16 3.13
C GLY A 78 -25.04 36.77 2.29
N ILE A 79 -25.09 36.55 0.98
CA ILE A 79 -24.05 36.93 0.03
C ILE A 79 -24.59 38.07 -0.84
N SER A 80 -23.83 39.16 -0.96
CA SER A 80 -24.23 40.28 -1.81
C SER A 80 -24.11 39.94 -3.32
N LYS A 81 -24.86 40.67 -4.17
CA LYS A 81 -24.72 40.56 -5.64
C LYS A 81 -23.27 40.72 -6.10
N GLN A 82 -22.53 41.64 -5.47
CA GLN A 82 -21.14 41.91 -5.82
C GLN A 82 -20.22 40.75 -5.45
N GLU A 83 -20.44 40.08 -4.32
CA GLU A 83 -19.66 38.90 -3.92
C GLU A 83 -19.99 37.69 -4.79
N LEU A 84 -21.28 37.45 -5.09
CA LEU A 84 -21.71 36.41 -6.05
C LEU A 84 -21.03 36.59 -7.41
N GLN A 85 -20.97 37.83 -7.90
CA GLN A 85 -20.40 38.15 -9.20
C GLN A 85 -18.87 37.96 -9.26
N ASN A 86 -18.18 38.36 -8.19
CA ASN A 86 -16.73 38.56 -8.23
C ASN A 86 -15.93 37.52 -7.45
N HIS A 87 -16.55 36.73 -6.56
CA HIS A 87 -15.82 35.91 -5.59
C HIS A 87 -16.39 34.49 -5.43
N VAL A 88 -17.71 34.32 -5.43
CA VAL A 88 -18.31 33.02 -5.11
C VAL A 88 -18.03 31.94 -6.13
N PHE A 89 -17.99 32.22 -7.44
CA PHE A 89 -17.71 31.20 -8.46
C PHE A 89 -16.35 31.38 -9.13
N ARG A 90 -15.44 32.15 -8.53
CA ARG A 90 -14.07 32.35 -9.02
C ARG A 90 -13.10 31.34 -8.44
N THR A 91 -12.05 31.04 -9.19
CA THR A 91 -10.90 30.25 -8.72
C THR A 91 -10.11 31.03 -7.67
N GLY A 92 -9.61 30.30 -6.69
CA GLY A 92 -8.90 30.74 -5.48
C GLY A 92 -8.56 32.22 -5.32
N ASN A 93 -9.19 32.87 -4.34
CA ASN A 93 -8.63 34.07 -3.72
C ASN A 93 -8.66 33.92 -2.19
N LYS A 94 -7.52 33.51 -1.63
CA LYS A 94 -7.33 33.28 -0.18
C LYS A 94 -7.51 34.55 0.64
N GLU A 95 -7.33 35.74 0.04
CA GLU A 95 -7.39 37.03 0.74
C GLU A 95 -8.82 37.49 1.11
N LYS A 96 -9.87 36.76 0.70
CA LYS A 96 -11.28 37.14 0.92
C LYS A 96 -12.15 36.04 1.55
N SER A 97 -11.56 34.92 1.95
CA SER A 97 -12.30 33.83 2.57
C SER A 97 -12.31 34.07 4.08
N GLU A 98 -13.47 34.45 4.64
CA GLU A 98 -13.65 34.69 6.07
C GLU A 98 -14.43 33.52 6.69
N GLY A 99 -13.89 32.90 7.74
CA GLY A 99 -14.54 31.84 8.51
C GLY A 99 -13.64 30.64 8.79
N ILE A 100 -13.79 30.05 9.98
CA ILE A 100 -12.85 29.06 10.53
C ILE A 100 -12.73 27.76 9.69
N LEU A 101 -13.77 27.38 8.93
CA LEU A 101 -13.74 26.21 8.03
C LEU A 101 -13.55 26.58 6.53
N ASN A 102 -13.41 27.87 6.21
CA ASN A 102 -13.42 28.39 4.83
C ASN A 102 -12.05 28.92 4.41
N ASN A 103 -11.14 28.06 3.92
CA ASN A 103 -9.71 28.45 3.83
C ASN A 103 -9.05 28.56 2.44
N VAL A 104 -9.63 27.99 1.39
CA VAL A 104 -8.99 27.99 0.05
C VAL A 104 -9.88 28.60 -1.04
N GLY A 105 -11.16 28.81 -0.74
CA GLY A 105 -12.14 29.29 -1.72
C GLY A 105 -12.49 28.26 -2.81
N TRP A 106 -12.22 26.97 -2.62
CA TRP A 106 -12.51 25.90 -3.58
C TRP A 106 -13.61 24.92 -3.14
N GLY A 107 -13.81 24.71 -1.82
CA GLY A 107 -14.67 23.66 -1.27
C GLY A 107 -16.11 23.65 -1.79
N LEU A 108 -16.80 24.80 -1.76
CA LEU A 108 -18.14 24.95 -2.34
C LEU A 108 -18.20 24.50 -3.81
N LYS A 109 -17.18 24.84 -4.60
CA LYS A 109 -17.13 24.54 -6.04
C LYS A 109 -16.85 23.07 -6.29
N ALA A 110 -15.95 22.48 -5.52
CA ALA A 110 -15.63 21.06 -5.58
C ALA A 110 -16.83 20.20 -5.20
N SER A 111 -17.55 20.58 -4.15
CA SER A 111 -18.79 19.93 -3.74
C SER A 111 -19.85 19.99 -4.83
N ILE A 112 -20.17 21.19 -5.35
CA ILE A 112 -21.16 21.33 -6.44
C ILE A 112 -20.73 20.51 -7.67
N ALA A 113 -19.47 20.61 -8.10
CA ALA A 113 -18.97 19.86 -9.25
C ALA A 113 -19.05 18.34 -9.06
N TRP A 114 -18.85 17.84 -7.84
CA TRP A 114 -19.04 16.44 -7.50
C TRP A 114 -20.50 16.02 -7.68
N PHE A 115 -21.44 16.77 -7.10
CA PHE A 115 -22.88 16.53 -7.26
C PHE A 115 -23.29 16.49 -8.74
N GLU A 116 -22.86 17.46 -9.54
CA GLU A 116 -23.10 17.47 -10.98
C GLU A 116 -22.54 16.25 -11.71
N ARG A 117 -21.32 15.82 -11.36
CA ARG A 117 -20.68 14.66 -11.99
C ARG A 117 -21.45 13.38 -11.76
N THR A 118 -22.02 13.17 -10.57
CA THR A 118 -22.80 11.95 -10.27
C THR A 118 -24.03 11.83 -11.17
N LEU A 119 -24.69 12.94 -11.49
CA LEU A 119 -25.83 12.96 -12.41
C LEU A 119 -25.40 12.66 -13.85
N LYS A 120 -24.27 13.22 -14.30
CA LYS A 120 -23.69 12.95 -15.64
C LYS A 120 -23.35 11.48 -15.83
N GLN A 121 -22.74 10.85 -14.83
CA GLN A 121 -22.34 9.43 -14.90
C GLN A 121 -23.52 8.48 -15.11
N GLN A 122 -24.69 8.84 -14.57
CA GLN A 122 -25.91 8.04 -14.67
C GLN A 122 -26.86 8.52 -15.80
N ASN A 123 -26.43 9.45 -16.65
CA ASN A 123 -27.24 10.08 -17.70
C ASN A 123 -28.55 10.74 -17.19
N LEU A 124 -28.56 11.23 -15.95
CA LEU A 124 -29.73 11.83 -15.28
C LEU A 124 -29.88 13.35 -15.55
N GLU A 125 -29.24 13.85 -16.60
CA GLU A 125 -29.17 15.29 -16.94
C GLU A 125 -30.54 15.92 -17.26
N HIS A 126 -31.52 15.09 -17.63
CA HIS A 126 -32.87 15.53 -17.96
C HIS A 126 -33.72 15.88 -16.74
N SER A 127 -33.28 15.49 -15.53
CA SER A 127 -33.91 15.87 -14.27
C SER A 127 -33.58 17.34 -13.98
N LYS A 128 -34.56 18.23 -14.22
CA LYS A 128 -34.34 19.68 -14.17
C LYS A 128 -34.00 20.16 -12.75
N ARG A 129 -32.70 20.26 -12.41
CA ARG A 129 -32.00 21.27 -11.56
C ARG A 129 -30.77 20.62 -10.91
N TRP A 130 -29.58 20.97 -11.41
CA TRP A 130 -28.28 20.46 -10.95
C TRP A 130 -27.91 20.99 -9.57
N PHE A 131 -27.87 22.31 -9.46
CA PHE A 131 -27.81 23.03 -8.20
C PHE A 131 -28.54 24.39 -8.34
N SER A 132 -28.92 24.96 -7.20
CA SER A 132 -29.41 26.34 -7.09
C SER A 132 -28.85 26.97 -5.83
N LEU A 133 -28.26 28.16 -5.94
CA LEU A 133 -27.85 28.99 -4.81
C LEU A 133 -28.77 30.21 -4.74
N VAL A 134 -29.51 30.35 -3.66
CA VAL A 134 -30.40 31.48 -3.37
C VAL A 134 -29.90 32.16 -2.10
N THR A 135 -29.77 33.48 -2.10
CA THR A 135 -29.16 34.20 -0.96
C THR A 135 -29.75 35.59 -0.80
N GLN A 136 -29.81 36.06 0.43
CA GLN A 136 -30.36 37.36 0.78
C GLN A 136 -29.55 38.00 1.91
N THR A 137 -29.17 39.26 1.76
CA THR A 137 -28.61 40.06 2.86
C THR A 137 -29.69 40.83 3.59
N LYS A 138 -29.48 41.19 4.87
CA LYS A 138 -30.47 41.89 5.73
C LYS A 138 -31.19 43.09 5.08
N LYS A 139 -30.53 43.79 4.16
CA LYS A 139 -31.07 44.98 3.46
C LYS A 139 -31.14 44.81 1.93
N GLY A 140 -30.87 43.62 1.41
CA GLY A 140 -30.77 43.33 -0.02
C GLY A 140 -31.96 42.54 -0.57
N PRO A 141 -32.16 42.56 -1.90
CA PRO A 141 -33.11 41.66 -2.55
C PRO A 141 -32.59 40.21 -2.53
N VAL A 142 -33.50 39.26 -2.76
CA VAL A 142 -33.13 37.84 -2.95
C VAL A 142 -32.43 37.69 -4.30
N HIS A 143 -31.27 37.03 -4.30
CA HIS A 143 -30.51 36.69 -5.49
C HIS A 143 -30.50 35.18 -5.71
N ARG A 144 -30.49 34.75 -6.96
CA ARG A 144 -30.50 33.33 -7.36
C ARG A 144 -29.49 33.08 -8.47
N VAL A 145 -28.74 31.99 -8.34
CA VAL A 145 -27.84 31.44 -9.36
C VAL A 145 -28.14 29.96 -9.52
N ASP A 146 -28.37 29.49 -10.75
CA ASP A 146 -28.65 28.09 -11.06
C ASP A 146 -27.51 27.46 -11.86
N GLY A 147 -27.28 26.17 -11.63
CA GLY A 147 -26.40 25.34 -12.45
C GLY A 147 -27.04 24.86 -13.75
N PRO A 148 -26.30 24.08 -14.58
CA PRO A 148 -25.00 23.48 -14.27
C PRO A 148 -23.80 24.44 -14.25
N ILE A 149 -22.62 24.00 -13.80
CA ILE A 149 -21.31 24.66 -13.99
C ILE A 149 -20.87 24.57 -15.46
N THR A 150 -21.77 24.89 -16.39
CA THR A 150 -21.51 25.00 -17.82
C THR A 150 -22.40 26.12 -18.37
N GLY A 151 -21.83 27.18 -18.97
CA GLY A 151 -22.60 28.28 -19.57
C GLY A 151 -22.19 29.68 -19.09
N GLU A 152 -23.16 30.59 -18.93
CA GLU A 152 -23.03 31.87 -18.21
C GLU A 152 -23.88 31.74 -16.93
N LEU A 153 -23.28 31.70 -15.73
CA LEU A 153 -24.03 31.61 -14.46
C LEU A 153 -24.70 32.97 -14.18
N PRO A 154 -26.00 33.17 -14.51
CA PRO A 154 -26.64 34.47 -14.42
C PRO A 154 -27.10 34.71 -12.98
N ILE A 155 -26.94 35.94 -12.50
CA ILE A 155 -27.46 36.36 -11.20
C ILE A 155 -28.86 36.91 -11.40
N GLN A 156 -29.85 36.07 -11.12
CA GLN A 156 -31.27 36.39 -11.23
C GLN A 156 -31.80 37.01 -9.93
N GLN A 157 -32.91 37.73 -10.02
CA GLN A 157 -33.68 38.13 -8.85
C GLN A 157 -34.56 36.96 -8.40
N GLY A 158 -34.37 36.48 -7.18
CA GLY A 158 -35.14 35.38 -6.62
C GLY A 158 -36.55 35.78 -6.17
N THR A 159 -37.43 34.79 -6.09
CA THR A 159 -38.81 34.94 -5.63
C THR A 159 -38.96 34.54 -4.15
N SER A 160 -40.11 34.85 -3.54
CA SER A 160 -40.44 34.36 -2.18
C SER A 160 -40.58 32.84 -2.13
N GLU A 161 -40.93 32.19 -3.24
CA GLU A 161 -40.97 30.73 -3.36
C GLU A 161 -39.55 30.16 -3.36
N ASP A 162 -38.61 30.79 -4.07
CA ASP A 162 -37.20 30.38 -4.06
C ASP A 162 -36.57 30.49 -2.67
N TRP A 163 -36.92 31.54 -1.92
CA TRP A 163 -36.44 31.75 -0.54
C TRP A 163 -36.93 30.69 0.45
N SER A 164 -38.14 30.17 0.22
CA SER A 164 -38.77 29.16 1.07
C SER A 164 -38.54 27.72 0.58
N SER A 165 -37.84 27.54 -0.53
CA SER A 165 -37.55 26.22 -1.11
C SER A 165 -36.70 25.37 -0.16
N GLY A 166 -37.11 24.12 0.05
CA GLY A 166 -36.38 23.19 0.91
C GLY A 166 -36.55 23.45 2.41
N ILE A 167 -37.40 24.40 2.82
CA ILE A 167 -37.74 24.64 4.23
C ILE A 167 -39.21 24.28 4.43
N GLN A 168 -39.51 23.42 5.42
CA GLN A 168 -40.88 23.06 5.73
C GLN A 168 -41.62 24.27 6.36
N LYS A 169 -42.75 24.69 5.76
CA LYS A 169 -43.51 25.86 6.22
C LYS A 169 -44.05 25.64 7.64
N GLY A 170 -43.76 26.59 8.54
CA GLY A 170 -44.31 26.63 9.90
C GLY A 170 -43.55 25.80 10.94
N ALA A 171 -42.43 25.17 10.58
CA ALA A 171 -41.66 24.31 11.48
C ALA A 171 -40.33 24.93 11.99
N HIS A 172 -39.83 26.01 11.36
CA HIS A 172 -38.50 26.55 11.65
C HIS A 172 -38.46 28.08 11.66
N SER A 173 -37.67 28.68 12.56
CA SER A 173 -37.50 30.14 12.65
C SER A 173 -36.78 30.73 11.43
N LEU A 174 -36.02 29.91 10.68
CA LEU A 174 -35.45 30.27 9.37
C LEU A 174 -36.47 30.81 8.35
N THR A 175 -37.75 30.44 8.46
CA THR A 175 -38.81 30.97 7.58
C THR A 175 -39.14 32.44 7.85
N GLU A 176 -38.82 32.93 9.04
CA GLU A 176 -39.04 34.33 9.47
C GLU A 176 -37.79 35.20 9.28
N LYS A 177 -36.62 34.60 9.03
CA LYS A 177 -35.37 35.31 8.78
C LYS A 177 -35.38 35.90 7.37
N ASN A 178 -34.91 37.14 7.25
CA ASN A 178 -34.79 37.89 5.99
C ASN A 178 -33.35 37.99 5.48
N HIS A 179 -32.48 37.10 5.95
CA HIS A 179 -31.10 36.97 5.50
C HIS A 179 -30.62 35.52 5.63
N GLY A 180 -29.57 35.17 4.89
CA GLY A 180 -28.98 33.81 4.85
C GLY A 180 -28.72 33.32 3.43
N THR A 181 -28.26 32.07 3.34
CA THR A 181 -28.07 31.37 2.07
C THR A 181 -28.85 30.06 2.06
N ARG A 182 -29.33 29.68 0.88
CA ARG A 182 -30.01 28.42 0.56
C ARG A 182 -29.27 27.81 -0.60
N ILE A 183 -28.79 26.59 -0.46
CA ILE A 183 -28.22 25.84 -1.56
C ILE A 183 -28.95 24.53 -1.73
N HIS A 184 -29.28 24.20 -2.96
CA HIS A 184 -29.81 22.92 -3.37
C HIS A 184 -28.79 22.25 -4.28
N VAL A 185 -28.49 20.97 -4.04
CA VAL A 185 -27.67 20.11 -4.90
C VAL A 185 -28.37 18.77 -5.12
N SER A 186 -28.12 18.13 -6.26
CA SER A 186 -28.72 16.84 -6.61
C SER A 186 -27.64 15.81 -6.93
N CYS A 187 -27.83 14.56 -6.48
CA CYS A 187 -27.02 13.40 -6.87
C CYS A 187 -27.90 12.23 -7.29
N SER A 188 -27.30 11.21 -7.89
CA SER A 188 -28.01 9.94 -8.13
C SER A 188 -28.36 9.26 -6.81
N ARG A 189 -29.53 8.62 -6.76
CA ARG A 189 -30.00 7.87 -5.60
C ARG A 189 -29.04 6.75 -5.24
N GLU A 190 -28.52 6.03 -6.24
CA GLU A 190 -27.55 4.95 -6.05
C GLU A 190 -26.33 5.41 -5.24
N GLN A 191 -25.74 6.55 -5.60
CA GLN A 191 -24.55 7.08 -4.92
C GLN A 191 -24.85 7.52 -3.48
N PHE A 192 -26.02 8.11 -3.24
CA PHE A 192 -26.46 8.47 -1.89
C PHE A 192 -26.73 7.23 -1.03
N ASP A 193 -27.49 6.28 -1.56
CA ASP A 193 -27.92 5.09 -0.83
C ASP A 193 -26.70 4.22 -0.46
N ALA A 194 -25.73 4.09 -1.37
CA ALA A 194 -24.47 3.35 -1.18
C ALA A 194 -23.47 4.03 -0.24
N ASP A 195 -23.62 5.32 0.06
CA ASP A 195 -22.68 6.04 0.92
C ASP A 195 -23.22 6.27 2.35
N VAL A 196 -24.46 6.79 2.49
CA VAL A 196 -24.95 7.26 3.80
C VAL A 196 -25.19 6.10 4.77
N TRP A 197 -25.82 5.02 4.30
CA TRP A 197 -25.99 3.78 5.07
C TRP A 197 -26.50 2.64 4.15
N PRO A 198 -25.61 1.82 3.56
CA PRO A 198 -25.96 0.86 2.51
C PRO A 198 -27.05 -0.14 2.89
N SER A 199 -27.07 -0.59 4.15
CA SER A 199 -27.97 -1.66 4.61
C SER A 199 -29.38 -1.16 5.00
N ALA A 200 -29.68 0.13 4.88
CA ALA A 200 -30.99 0.68 5.18
C ALA A 200 -31.63 1.24 3.92
N ASP A 201 -32.83 0.76 3.62
CA ASP A 201 -33.62 1.28 2.50
C ASP A 201 -34.39 2.56 2.88
N ALA A 202 -34.92 2.65 4.11
CA ALA A 202 -35.73 3.78 4.56
C ALA A 202 -34.92 5.08 4.68
N LEU A 203 -35.48 6.19 4.18
CA LEU A 203 -34.80 7.49 4.21
C LEU A 203 -34.71 8.03 5.64
N SER A 204 -35.72 7.75 6.47
CA SER A 204 -35.71 8.07 7.91
C SER A 204 -34.49 7.51 8.64
N LYS A 205 -34.10 6.25 8.36
CA LYS A 205 -32.92 5.62 8.96
C LYS A 205 -31.62 6.28 8.51
N LYS A 206 -31.51 6.66 7.23
CA LYS A 206 -30.37 7.42 6.70
C LYS A 206 -30.27 8.81 7.31
N ALA A 207 -31.42 9.47 7.55
CA ALA A 207 -31.47 10.75 8.26
C ALA A 207 -30.97 10.63 9.71
N GLN A 208 -31.28 9.54 10.42
CA GLN A 208 -30.73 9.30 11.78
C GLN A 208 -29.19 9.11 11.77
N VAL A 209 -28.62 8.46 10.75
CA VAL A 209 -27.16 8.34 10.65
C VAL A 209 -26.50 9.70 10.46
N LEU A 210 -27.07 10.56 9.60
CA LEU A 210 -26.59 11.93 9.43
C LEU A 210 -26.78 12.77 10.70
N ARG A 211 -27.90 12.56 11.42
CA ARG A 211 -28.16 13.20 12.72
C ARG A 211 -27.07 12.87 13.73
N GLU A 212 -26.74 11.59 13.89
CA GLU A 212 -25.67 11.16 14.78
C GLU A 212 -24.30 11.70 14.35
N ARG A 213 -24.00 11.66 13.04
CA ARG A 213 -22.75 12.19 12.50
C ARG A 213 -22.59 13.67 12.82
N PHE A 214 -23.59 14.51 12.53
CA PHE A 214 -23.50 15.93 12.85
C PHE A 214 -23.52 16.21 14.36
N GLY A 215 -24.19 15.36 15.15
CA GLY A 215 -24.18 15.43 16.60
C GLY A 215 -22.78 15.24 17.20
N VAL A 216 -21.96 14.38 16.60
CA VAL A 216 -20.55 14.20 16.96
C VAL A 216 -19.69 15.33 16.42
N LEU A 217 -19.82 15.66 15.14
CA LEU A 217 -18.95 16.64 14.48
C LEU A 217 -19.12 18.04 15.07
N PHE A 218 -20.35 18.45 15.32
CA PHE A 218 -20.71 19.80 15.78
C PHE A 218 -21.14 19.85 17.24
N ARG A 219 -20.79 18.86 18.08
CA ARG A 219 -21.18 18.83 19.51
C ARG A 219 -20.89 20.15 20.24
N ARG A 220 -19.67 20.68 20.09
CA ARG A 220 -19.25 21.94 20.72
C ARG A 220 -20.03 23.16 20.22
N LEU A 221 -20.45 23.16 18.95
CA LEU A 221 -21.28 24.23 18.38
C LEU A 221 -22.69 24.18 18.97
N LEU A 222 -23.28 23.00 19.03
CA LEU A 222 -24.61 22.78 19.59
C LEU A 222 -24.63 23.05 21.10
N GLU A 223 -23.55 22.77 21.81
CA GLU A 223 -23.39 23.06 23.24
C GLU A 223 -23.06 24.53 23.53
N ALA A 224 -22.49 25.28 22.57
CA ALA A 224 -22.09 26.67 22.78
C ALA A 224 -23.29 27.58 23.11
N ARG A 225 -24.47 27.29 22.54
CA ARG A 225 -25.72 27.98 22.85
C ARG A 225 -26.90 27.03 22.76
N GLU A 226 -27.82 27.11 23.71
CA GLU A 226 -29.06 26.31 23.71
C GLU A 226 -29.95 26.56 22.48
N ASP A 227 -29.83 27.72 21.83
CA ASP A 227 -30.59 28.06 20.62
C ASP A 227 -29.84 27.72 19.32
N ASN A 228 -28.61 27.21 19.37
CA ASN A 228 -27.92 26.69 18.19
C ASN A 228 -28.57 25.37 17.76
N ASN A 229 -28.89 25.25 16.47
CA ASN A 229 -29.66 24.10 15.99
C ASN A 229 -29.29 23.70 14.57
N ILE A 230 -29.15 22.40 14.35
CA ILE A 230 -29.08 21.77 13.04
C ILE A 230 -30.27 20.81 12.91
N ILE A 231 -31.08 20.96 11.88
CA ILE A 231 -32.29 20.16 11.67
C ILE A 231 -32.18 19.41 10.34
N ILE A 232 -32.57 18.14 10.33
CA ILE A 232 -32.61 17.29 9.14
C ILE A 232 -34.06 16.91 8.82
N ASN A 233 -34.60 17.51 7.78
CA ASN A 233 -35.85 17.09 7.16
C ASN A 233 -35.59 16.02 6.12
N TYR A 234 -36.54 15.11 5.94
CA TYR A 234 -36.50 14.12 4.88
C TYR A 234 -37.88 13.90 4.28
N HIS A 235 -37.92 13.65 2.98
CA HIS A 235 -39.13 13.31 2.23
C HIS A 235 -38.79 12.35 1.10
N ASP A 236 -39.32 11.14 1.19
CA ASP A 236 -39.26 10.12 0.16
C ASP A 236 -40.53 10.20 -0.69
N LEU A 237 -40.38 10.56 -1.95
CA LEU A 237 -41.49 10.70 -2.89
C LEU A 237 -42.05 9.36 -3.38
N GLY A 238 -41.24 8.29 -3.34
CA GLY A 238 -41.67 6.95 -3.76
C GLY A 238 -42.51 6.25 -2.69
N THR A 239 -42.12 6.37 -1.42
CA THR A 239 -42.85 5.76 -0.30
C THR A 239 -43.86 6.69 0.37
N GLY A 240 -43.72 8.01 0.17
CA GLY A 240 -44.46 9.05 0.89
C GLY A 240 -43.97 9.27 2.33
N GLU A 241 -42.86 8.64 2.73
CA GLU A 241 -42.24 8.82 4.05
C GLU A 241 -41.71 10.25 4.19
N SER A 242 -42.07 10.95 5.26
CA SER A 242 -41.52 12.27 5.55
C SER A 242 -41.39 12.51 7.05
N GLY A 243 -40.40 13.30 7.45
CA GLY A 243 -40.18 13.67 8.85
C GLY A 243 -39.11 14.74 9.02
N SER A 244 -38.92 15.13 10.27
CA SER A 244 -37.93 16.13 10.72
C SER A 244 -37.25 15.60 11.97
N VAL A 245 -35.92 15.68 12.02
CA VAL A 245 -35.13 15.30 13.20
C VAL A 245 -34.14 16.40 13.55
N GLU A 246 -34.06 16.73 14.83
CA GLU A 246 -33.12 17.71 15.37
C GLU A 246 -31.79 17.04 15.73
N VAL A 247 -30.67 17.64 15.35
CA VAL A 247 -29.34 17.13 15.68
C VAL A 247 -29.03 17.46 17.13
N VAL A 248 -28.69 16.43 17.90
CA VAL A 248 -28.39 16.53 19.33
C VAL A 248 -26.88 16.36 19.50
N PRO A 249 -26.20 17.16 20.36
CA PRO A 249 -24.78 16.96 20.64
C PRO A 249 -24.53 15.58 21.24
N ILE A 250 -23.48 14.90 20.76
CA ILE A 250 -23.06 13.59 21.28
C ILE A 250 -21.62 13.70 21.78
N SER A 251 -21.49 13.76 23.10
CA SER A 251 -20.22 13.91 23.82
C SER A 251 -19.83 12.60 24.52
N PRO A 252 -18.53 12.25 24.57
CA PRO A 252 -18.09 11.05 25.27
C PRO A 252 -18.33 11.19 26.78
N ILE A 253 -18.84 10.13 27.41
CA ILE A 253 -18.91 9.98 28.88
C ILE A 253 -17.91 8.89 29.26
N TYR A 254 -17.17 9.11 30.35
CA TYR A 254 -16.14 8.18 30.81
C TYR A 254 -16.57 7.51 32.13
N GLU A 255 -16.16 6.26 32.30
CA GLU A 255 -16.32 5.54 33.57
C GLU A 255 -15.43 6.17 34.66
N TYR A 256 -15.99 6.40 35.85
CA TYR A 256 -15.24 6.83 37.04
C TYR A 256 -14.86 5.62 37.90
N GLY A 257 -13.68 5.66 38.52
CA GLY A 257 -13.22 4.62 39.45
C GLY A 257 -14.05 4.53 40.73
N GLU A 258 -13.93 3.41 41.45
CA GLU A 258 -14.66 3.17 42.71
C GLU A 258 -14.24 4.11 43.86
N GLU A 259 -13.13 4.85 43.71
CA GLU A 259 -12.66 5.87 44.64
C GLU A 259 -13.08 7.28 44.18
N GLU A 260 -13.59 8.12 45.11
CA GLU A 260 -14.18 9.45 44.87
C GLU A 260 -13.27 10.50 44.15
N ASN A 261 -12.08 10.14 43.66
CA ASN A 261 -11.14 11.05 42.95
C ASN A 261 -10.36 10.41 41.78
N GLU A 262 -10.72 9.24 41.25
CA GLU A 262 -10.11 8.75 40.00
C GLU A 262 -10.67 9.54 38.80
N GLU A 263 -10.01 10.65 38.46
CA GLU A 263 -10.32 11.47 37.29
C GLU A 263 -9.91 10.74 35.99
N TYR A 264 -10.72 10.92 34.94
CA TYR A 264 -10.34 10.58 33.56
C TYR A 264 -9.06 11.35 33.16
N GLY A 265 -8.27 10.80 32.25
CA GLY A 265 -7.01 11.42 31.86
C GLY A 265 -7.25 12.76 31.16
N TYR A 266 -6.73 13.84 31.72
CA TYR A 266 -6.75 15.18 31.10
C TYR A 266 -5.36 15.79 31.07
N HIS A 267 -4.94 16.22 29.89
CA HIS A 267 -3.63 16.79 29.63
C HIS A 267 -3.75 18.10 28.86
N GLU A 268 -3.04 19.13 29.30
CA GLU A 268 -2.98 20.42 28.63
C GLU A 268 -1.53 20.83 28.37
N PHE A 269 -1.19 21.10 27.10
CA PHE A 269 0.15 21.53 26.72
C PHE A 269 0.13 22.45 25.49
N SER A 270 1.28 23.04 25.18
CA SER A 270 1.43 23.93 24.01
C SER A 270 2.45 23.37 23.03
N VAL A 271 2.12 23.44 21.74
CA VAL A 271 2.94 22.97 20.62
C VAL A 271 3.19 24.12 19.65
N LYS A 272 4.36 24.14 18.99
CA LYS A 272 4.65 25.09 17.91
C LYS A 272 4.72 24.39 16.56
N ASP A 273 4.19 25.03 15.53
CA ASP A 273 4.34 24.54 14.16
C ASP A 273 5.68 24.96 13.53
N GLY A 274 5.96 24.48 12.31
CA GLY A 274 7.17 24.83 11.56
C GLY A 274 7.30 26.31 11.17
N SER A 275 6.24 27.11 11.34
CA SER A 275 6.24 28.57 11.13
C SER A 275 6.45 29.36 12.43
N GLY A 276 6.49 28.69 13.58
CA GLY A 276 6.65 29.28 14.90
C GLY A 276 5.34 29.70 15.58
N LYS A 277 4.18 29.40 14.99
CA LYS A 277 2.86 29.66 15.60
C LYS A 277 2.60 28.66 16.72
N THR A 278 1.89 29.09 17.76
CA THR A 278 1.66 28.28 18.97
C THR A 278 0.21 27.85 19.04
N PHE A 279 0.01 26.57 19.35
CA PHE A 279 -1.29 25.92 19.52
C PHE A 279 -1.39 25.36 20.93
N LYS A 280 -2.54 25.59 21.58
CA LYS A 280 -2.96 24.94 22.82
C LYS A 280 -3.57 23.59 22.46
N ILE A 281 -3.09 22.54 23.13
CA ILE A 281 -3.57 21.17 22.98
C ILE A 281 -4.26 20.78 24.29
N GLU A 282 -5.52 20.36 24.19
CA GLU A 282 -6.28 19.79 25.30
C GLU A 282 -6.62 18.35 24.94
N TYR A 283 -6.15 17.40 25.73
CA TYR A 283 -6.32 15.98 25.47
C TYR A 283 -7.04 15.32 26.65
N GLU A 284 -8.28 14.90 26.42
CA GLU A 284 -9.09 14.12 27.37
C GLU A 284 -9.20 12.68 26.86
N HIS A 285 -9.08 11.69 27.75
CA HIS A 285 -9.21 10.28 27.41
C HIS A 285 -9.63 9.42 28.61
N GLY A 286 -10.22 8.26 28.32
CA GLY A 286 -10.63 7.30 29.33
C GLY A 286 -11.35 6.10 28.75
N THR A 287 -11.95 5.30 29.63
CA THR A 287 -12.86 4.22 29.25
C THR A 287 -14.25 4.82 29.03
N LEU A 288 -14.79 4.68 27.83
CA LEU A 288 -16.12 5.17 27.45
C LEU A 288 -17.22 4.37 28.15
N ASP A 289 -18.06 5.08 28.88
CA ASP A 289 -19.30 4.55 29.46
C ASP A 289 -20.41 4.58 28.41
N PHE A 290 -20.47 3.55 27.56
CA PHE A 290 -21.48 3.46 26.51
C PHE A 290 -22.91 3.43 27.08
N ASP A 291 -23.10 2.80 28.22
CA ASP A 291 -24.42 2.70 28.85
C ASP A 291 -24.86 4.09 29.32
N GLY A 292 -24.01 4.80 30.08
CA GLY A 292 -24.26 6.19 30.49
C GLY A 292 -24.46 7.14 29.31
N MET A 293 -23.69 6.99 28.22
CA MET A 293 -23.90 7.76 26.99
C MET A 293 -25.28 7.49 26.38
N THR A 294 -25.69 6.23 26.30
CA THR A 294 -27.00 5.87 25.72
C THR A 294 -28.15 6.24 26.63
N GLU A 295 -28.03 6.06 27.95
CA GLU A 295 -29.02 6.48 28.96
C GLU A 295 -29.24 7.99 28.91
N SER A 296 -28.17 8.79 28.80
CA SER A 296 -28.25 10.25 28.74
C SER A 296 -29.11 10.80 27.59
N VAL A 297 -29.31 10.00 26.53
CA VAL A 297 -30.13 10.37 25.36
C VAL A 297 -31.38 9.51 25.20
N ALA A 298 -31.50 8.39 25.93
CA ALA A 298 -32.60 7.44 25.75
C ALA A 298 -33.96 7.99 26.19
N ASP A 299 -33.98 8.82 27.24
CA ASP A 299 -35.22 9.40 27.77
C ASP A 299 -35.77 10.50 26.87
N ASP A 300 -34.89 11.39 26.38
CA ASP A 300 -35.29 12.57 25.60
C ASP A 300 -35.32 12.30 24.09
N HIS A 301 -34.48 11.39 23.61
CA HIS A 301 -34.25 11.12 22.18
C HIS A 301 -34.03 9.62 21.86
N PRO A 302 -34.95 8.71 22.25
CA PRO A 302 -34.80 7.27 22.05
C PRO A 302 -34.58 6.87 20.57
N GLU A 303 -35.05 7.68 19.63
CA GLU A 303 -34.91 7.45 18.20
C GLU A 303 -33.48 7.67 17.66
N LEU A 304 -32.58 8.29 18.43
CA LEU A 304 -31.13 8.28 18.16
C LEU A 304 -30.54 6.89 18.27
N LEU A 305 -31.16 5.99 19.04
CA LEU A 305 -30.63 4.66 19.29
C LEU A 305 -31.22 3.65 18.30
N THR A 306 -30.47 2.58 18.07
CA THR A 306 -30.96 1.39 17.38
C THR A 306 -31.92 0.62 18.28
N THR A 307 -32.64 -0.37 17.74
CA THR A 307 -33.49 -1.26 18.55
C THR A 307 -32.73 -2.01 19.64
N SER A 308 -31.41 -2.17 19.49
CA SER A 308 -30.51 -2.72 20.50
C SER A 308 -29.93 -1.68 21.47
N GLY A 309 -30.45 -0.44 21.49
CA GLY A 309 -30.01 0.61 22.40
C GLY A 309 -28.66 1.25 22.06
N ARG A 310 -28.14 1.10 20.84
CA ARG A 310 -26.78 1.58 20.47
C ARG A 310 -26.81 2.68 19.42
N PHE A 311 -25.84 3.60 19.44
CA PHE A 311 -25.56 4.53 18.33
C PHE A 311 -25.22 3.78 17.03
N ARG A 312 -25.38 4.41 15.87
CA ARG A 312 -25.04 3.91 14.51
C ARG A 312 -23.68 4.39 14.01
N TYR A 313 -23.25 5.61 14.39
CA TYR A 313 -22.10 6.29 13.79
C TYR A 313 -20.76 6.11 14.54
N ARG A 314 -20.63 6.64 15.78
CA ARG A 314 -19.31 6.83 16.42
C ARG A 314 -19.04 5.97 17.64
N TYR A 315 -19.96 5.89 18.58
CA TYR A 315 -19.69 5.31 19.90
C TYR A 315 -20.19 3.87 19.94
N ARG A 316 -19.33 2.95 19.49
CA ARG A 316 -19.54 1.50 19.54
C ARG A 316 -18.30 0.79 20.07
N PRO A 317 -18.44 -0.21 20.95
CA PRO A 317 -17.31 -1.00 21.45
C PRO A 317 -16.80 -1.90 20.33
N SER A 318 -15.87 -1.38 19.54
CA SER A 318 -15.27 -2.09 18.41
C SER A 318 -13.99 -1.40 17.97
N GLN A 319 -13.08 -2.18 17.39
CA GLN A 319 -11.79 -1.66 16.92
C GLN A 319 -11.96 -0.57 15.85
N LYS A 320 -13.01 -0.65 15.02
CA LYS A 320 -13.31 0.39 14.03
C LYS A 320 -13.58 1.76 14.67
N HIS A 321 -14.11 1.77 15.88
CA HIS A 321 -14.60 2.98 16.54
C HIS A 321 -13.77 3.39 17.77
N GLN A 322 -12.82 2.58 18.25
CA GLN A 322 -11.93 2.98 19.34
C GLN A 322 -11.05 4.19 18.99
N GLY A 323 -10.59 4.90 20.03
CA GLY A 323 -9.65 6.00 19.91
C GLY A 323 -10.26 7.38 20.05
N ILE A 324 -9.51 8.39 19.63
CA ILE A 324 -9.69 9.80 19.97
C ILE A 324 -10.38 10.57 18.84
N ASP A 325 -11.28 11.46 19.20
CA ASP A 325 -11.84 12.45 18.28
C ASP A 325 -10.93 13.67 18.23
N ILE A 326 -10.48 14.07 17.03
CA ILE A 326 -9.62 15.23 16.84
C ILE A 326 -10.48 16.44 16.48
N TYR A 327 -10.57 17.39 17.40
CA TYR A 327 -11.21 18.68 17.20
C TYR A 327 -10.20 19.72 16.71
N ALA A 328 -10.56 20.41 15.62
CA ALA A 328 -9.85 21.59 15.15
C ALA A 328 -10.76 22.42 14.24
N ASN A 329 -10.49 23.72 14.16
CA ASN A 329 -11.18 24.64 13.26
C ASN A 329 -12.72 24.68 13.46
N GLY A 330 -13.22 24.61 14.70
CA GLY A 330 -14.66 24.76 14.96
C GLY A 330 -15.50 23.47 14.95
N ARG A 331 -14.91 22.29 14.63
CA ARG A 331 -15.61 21.00 14.70
C ARG A 331 -14.67 19.82 14.94
N VAL A 332 -15.21 18.65 15.21
CA VAL A 332 -14.43 17.40 15.12
C VAL A 332 -14.10 17.15 13.64
N LEU A 333 -12.81 17.08 13.31
CA LEU A 333 -12.33 16.81 11.95
C LEU A 333 -12.18 15.32 11.71
N MET A 334 -11.61 14.61 12.69
CA MET A 334 -11.30 13.18 12.58
C MET A 334 -11.93 12.45 13.77
N THR A 335 -12.52 11.29 13.53
CA THR A 335 -13.09 10.45 14.60
C THR A 335 -12.31 9.16 14.73
N SER A 336 -12.30 8.59 15.94
CA SER A 336 -11.71 7.27 16.21
C SER A 336 -10.23 7.19 15.80
N VAL A 337 -9.42 8.23 16.03
CA VAL A 337 -7.99 8.23 15.71
C VAL A 337 -7.23 7.48 16.80
N PHE A 338 -6.45 6.46 16.43
CA PHE A 338 -5.77 5.61 17.42
C PHE A 338 -4.31 5.35 17.03
N SER A 339 -4.07 4.48 16.04
CA SER A 339 -2.72 4.10 15.63
C SER A 339 -1.90 5.29 15.12
N ASP A 340 -2.54 6.21 14.39
CA ASP A 340 -1.91 7.46 13.93
C ASP A 340 -1.45 8.37 15.08
N LEU A 341 -1.90 8.15 16.32
CA LEU A 341 -1.62 9.01 17.46
C LEU A 341 -0.66 8.39 18.49
N PHE A 342 -0.80 7.09 18.77
CA PHE A 342 -0.08 6.41 19.85
C PHE A 342 0.98 5.41 19.38
N ASP A 343 1.11 5.15 18.08
CA ASP A 343 1.94 4.07 17.53
C ASP A 343 1.58 2.68 18.14
N LEU A 344 0.28 2.47 18.37
CA LEU A 344 -0.31 1.24 18.91
C LEU A 344 -1.28 0.62 17.90
N THR A 345 -1.28 -0.70 17.81
CA THR A 345 -2.26 -1.44 17.01
C THR A 345 -3.61 -1.45 17.73
N ARG A 346 -4.70 -1.20 16.99
CA ARG A 346 -6.06 -1.32 17.53
C ARG A 346 -6.29 -2.73 18.03
N ASN A 347 -7.00 -2.94 19.13
CA ASN A 347 -7.31 -4.28 19.63
C ASN A 347 -8.49 -4.23 20.59
N ASN A 348 -9.01 -5.41 20.98
CA ASN A 348 -10.22 -5.48 21.79
C ASN A 348 -10.06 -4.88 23.20
N GLN A 349 -8.84 -4.86 23.74
CA GLN A 349 -8.54 -4.27 25.05
C GLN A 349 -8.78 -2.75 25.09
N TYR A 350 -8.79 -2.12 23.92
CA TYR A 350 -9.05 -0.69 23.73
C TYR A 350 -10.41 -0.42 23.09
N ASN A 351 -11.29 -1.42 22.91
CA ASN A 351 -12.63 -1.19 22.31
C ASN A 351 -13.46 -0.14 23.05
N TYR A 352 -13.20 0.00 24.35
CA TYR A 352 -13.82 0.98 25.23
C TYR A 352 -12.97 2.23 25.41
N PHE A 353 -11.74 2.26 24.92
CA PHE A 353 -10.89 3.44 24.99
C PHE A 353 -11.39 4.53 24.02
N GLY A 354 -11.57 5.73 24.55
CA GLY A 354 -11.95 6.89 23.75
C GLY A 354 -11.53 8.20 24.40
N GLY A 355 -11.67 9.28 23.64
CA GLY A 355 -11.30 10.61 24.11
C GLY A 355 -11.52 11.70 23.07
N THR A 356 -11.14 12.93 23.42
CA THR A 356 -11.09 14.09 22.51
C THR A 356 -9.72 14.76 22.61
N LEU A 357 -9.11 15.07 21.46
CA LEU A 357 -7.94 15.93 21.37
C LEU A 357 -8.34 17.22 20.65
N ARG A 358 -8.25 18.36 21.35
CA ARG A 358 -8.58 19.68 20.82
C ARG A 358 -7.30 20.43 20.51
N ILE A 359 -7.23 20.98 19.29
CA ILE A 359 -6.10 21.79 18.83
C ILE A 359 -6.61 23.20 18.59
N ILE A 360 -6.19 24.13 19.44
CA ILE A 360 -6.71 25.50 19.49
C ILE A 360 -5.55 26.48 19.24
N PRO A 361 -5.60 27.33 18.20
CA PRO A 361 -4.61 28.38 18.00
C PRO A 361 -4.61 29.37 19.18
N VAL A 362 -3.44 29.71 19.73
CA VAL A 362 -3.36 30.60 20.92
C VAL A 362 -3.83 32.02 20.62
N ASP A 363 -3.73 32.47 19.38
CA ASP A 363 -4.26 33.77 18.95
C ASP A 363 -5.71 33.72 18.49
N HIS A 364 -6.35 32.55 18.54
CA HIS A 364 -7.73 32.27 18.16
C HIS A 364 -8.09 32.58 16.70
N GLN A 365 -7.17 33.14 15.91
CA GLN A 365 -7.44 33.62 14.54
C GLN A 365 -6.86 32.71 13.46
N HIS A 366 -5.80 31.94 13.77
CA HIS A 366 -5.16 31.10 12.77
C HIS A 366 -5.75 29.70 12.67
N GLU A 367 -5.94 29.23 11.45
CA GLU A 367 -6.38 27.87 11.18
C GLU A 367 -5.32 26.81 11.55
N VAL A 368 -5.78 25.66 12.07
CA VAL A 368 -5.00 24.43 12.16
C VAL A 368 -4.81 23.82 10.76
N PRO A 369 -3.57 23.51 10.32
CA PRO A 369 -3.31 22.94 9.00
C PRO A 369 -4.07 21.62 8.74
N THR A 370 -4.78 21.56 7.62
CA THR A 370 -5.53 20.37 7.17
C THR A 370 -4.99 19.84 5.84
N ASP A 371 -5.32 18.59 5.53
CA ASP A 371 -5.09 18.03 4.20
C ASP A 371 -5.86 18.80 3.11
N ASN A 372 -5.53 18.57 1.83
CA ASN A 372 -6.19 19.27 0.72
C ASN A 372 -7.71 19.05 0.65
N LYS A 373 -8.24 17.99 1.28
CA LYS A 373 -9.67 17.65 1.33
C LYS A 373 -10.37 18.25 2.56
N LYS A 374 -9.62 18.86 3.49
CA LYS A 374 -10.06 19.36 4.81
C LYS A 374 -10.82 18.33 5.66
N THR A 375 -10.60 17.06 5.39
CA THR A 375 -11.23 15.96 6.13
C THR A 375 -10.37 15.49 7.29
N ARG A 376 -9.07 15.81 7.24
CA ARG A 376 -8.09 15.39 8.24
C ARG A 376 -7.08 16.50 8.48
N ILE A 377 -6.45 16.47 9.64
CA ILE A 377 -5.24 17.24 9.89
C ILE A 377 -4.13 16.72 8.98
N ASP A 378 -3.25 17.61 8.52
CA ASP A 378 -2.05 17.16 7.81
C ASP A 378 -1.14 16.40 8.77
N THR A 379 -1.17 15.07 8.68
CA THR A 379 -0.39 14.17 9.54
C THR A 379 1.11 14.22 9.24
N ASN A 380 1.52 14.86 8.14
CA ASN A 380 2.94 15.13 7.86
C ASN A 380 3.40 16.49 8.39
N SER A 381 2.50 17.28 8.99
CA SER A 381 2.85 18.59 9.53
C SER A 381 3.71 18.47 10.78
N VAL A 382 4.61 19.46 10.97
CA VAL A 382 5.41 19.57 12.20
C VAL A 382 4.51 19.63 13.44
N LEU A 383 3.36 20.30 13.34
CA LEU A 383 2.37 20.37 14.41
C LEU A 383 1.90 18.96 14.83
N TRP A 384 1.57 18.09 13.87
CA TRP A 384 1.12 16.73 14.15
C TRP A 384 2.22 15.88 14.80
N GLN A 385 3.45 15.94 14.28
CA GLN A 385 4.59 15.19 14.82
C GLN A 385 4.90 15.58 16.27
N GLU A 386 4.85 16.88 16.59
CA GLU A 386 5.07 17.36 17.95
C GLU A 386 3.95 16.94 18.91
N ILE A 387 2.69 16.88 18.43
CA ILE A 387 1.58 16.33 19.22
C ILE A 387 1.79 14.84 19.49
N GLN A 388 2.16 14.04 18.47
CA GLN A 388 2.46 12.61 18.64
C GLN A 388 3.59 12.38 19.65
N ASN A 389 4.67 13.16 19.55
CA ASN A 389 5.79 13.07 20.49
C ASN A 389 5.34 13.31 21.94
N ARG A 390 4.47 14.30 22.17
CA ARG A 390 3.92 14.56 23.51
C ARG A 390 3.00 13.45 23.99
N LEU A 391 2.14 12.92 23.12
CA LEU A 391 1.19 11.86 23.50
C LEU A 391 1.81 10.47 23.61
N SER A 392 3.06 10.30 23.16
CA SER A 392 3.86 9.09 23.40
C SER A 392 4.43 9.01 24.83
N GLU A 393 4.28 10.07 25.64
CA GLU A 393 4.63 10.04 27.06
C GLU A 393 3.73 9.03 27.83
N PRO A 394 4.26 8.21 28.76
CA PRO A 394 3.50 7.11 29.37
C PRO A 394 2.17 7.48 30.03
N GLU A 395 2.04 8.72 30.53
CA GLU A 395 0.83 9.25 31.16
C GLU A 395 -0.29 9.62 30.16
N CYS A 396 0.06 9.75 28.88
CA CYS A 396 -0.87 10.08 27.79
C CYS A 396 -1.34 8.82 27.02
N LEU A 397 -0.69 7.68 27.23
CA LEU A 397 -0.99 6.44 26.51
C LEU A 397 -2.35 5.86 26.90
N PRO A 398 -3.03 5.17 25.96
CA PRO A 398 -4.30 4.54 26.23
C PRO A 398 -4.17 3.42 27.27
N GLN A 399 -5.08 3.42 28.24
CA GLN A 399 -5.21 2.33 29.21
C GLN A 399 -6.15 1.26 28.65
N GLY A 400 -5.67 0.01 28.61
CA GLY A 400 -6.45 -1.15 28.17
C GLY A 400 -7.24 -1.78 29.31
N LYS A 401 -8.40 -2.35 29.02
CA LYS A 401 -9.13 -3.25 29.93
C LYS A 401 -9.17 -4.66 29.35
N ASP A 402 -8.75 -5.65 30.13
CA ASP A 402 -9.05 -7.05 29.84
C ASP A 402 -10.51 -7.37 30.13
N TYR A 403 -11.04 -8.45 29.52
CA TYR A 403 -12.41 -8.96 29.70
C TYR A 403 -12.82 -9.22 31.17
N HIS A 404 -11.88 -9.13 32.12
CA HIS A 404 -12.06 -9.35 33.55
C HIS A 404 -11.80 -8.12 34.46
N GLY A 405 -11.56 -6.93 33.91
CA GLY A 405 -11.65 -5.68 34.69
C GLY A 405 -10.46 -5.31 35.59
N THR A 406 -9.24 -5.76 35.29
CA THR A 406 -8.03 -5.33 36.03
C THR A 406 -7.02 -4.61 35.13
N ALA A 407 -6.52 -3.46 35.60
CA ALA A 407 -5.48 -2.68 34.94
C ALA A 407 -4.08 -3.31 35.15
N ILE A 408 -3.27 -3.41 34.10
CA ILE A 408 -1.93 -4.01 34.14
C ILE A 408 -0.84 -2.93 34.16
N GLY A 409 0.02 -2.97 35.18
CA GLY A 409 1.16 -2.07 35.37
C GLY A 409 2.46 -2.54 34.70
N ASN A 410 3.27 -1.57 34.27
CA ASN A 410 4.55 -1.75 33.57
C ASN A 410 5.69 -2.23 34.50
N THR A 411 6.36 -3.34 34.15
CA THR A 411 7.75 -3.58 34.59
C THR A 411 8.58 -4.33 33.54
N LYS A 412 9.71 -3.72 33.13
CA LYS A 412 10.82 -4.33 32.38
C LYS A 412 11.68 -5.20 33.31
N SER A 413 12.17 -6.35 32.85
CA SER A 413 13.14 -7.20 33.56
C SER A 413 14.46 -7.35 32.79
N GLU A 414 15.54 -7.40 33.58
CA GLU A 414 16.96 -7.40 33.20
C GLU A 414 17.48 -8.79 32.79
N GLN A 415 18.48 -8.81 31.90
CA GLN A 415 19.22 -9.99 31.45
C GLN A 415 20.23 -10.50 32.51
N GLN A 416 20.34 -11.83 32.65
CA GLN A 416 21.55 -12.48 33.16
C GLN A 416 21.94 -13.67 32.28
N SER A 417 23.21 -13.65 31.88
CA SER A 417 23.93 -14.60 31.03
C SER A 417 24.34 -15.87 31.77
N SER A 418 24.28 -17.01 31.09
CA SER A 418 25.18 -18.14 31.39
C SER A 418 25.46 -18.97 30.14
N THR A 419 26.72 -18.92 29.72
CA THR A 419 27.42 -19.79 28.77
C THR A 419 27.40 -21.25 29.21
N GLU A 420 27.14 -22.18 28.29
CA GLU A 420 27.71 -23.53 28.38
C GLU A 420 27.91 -24.17 27.00
N THR A 421 29.09 -24.74 26.84
CA THR A 421 29.68 -25.37 25.65
C THR A 421 29.22 -26.82 25.50
N GLY A 422 28.90 -27.24 24.27
CA GLY A 422 28.62 -28.65 23.96
C GLY A 422 28.96 -28.99 22.51
N SER A 423 30.06 -29.73 22.34
CA SER A 423 30.54 -30.36 21.12
C SER A 423 29.90 -31.74 20.89
N GLU A 424 29.70 -32.14 19.63
CA GLU A 424 29.80 -33.52 19.05
C GLU A 424 28.90 -33.60 17.78
N THR A 425 29.45 -33.56 16.55
CA THR A 425 29.90 -34.67 15.69
C THR A 425 28.83 -35.70 15.28
N GLY A 426 28.54 -35.80 13.97
CA GLY A 426 28.02 -37.05 13.40
C GLY A 426 27.15 -37.00 12.13
N SER A 427 27.82 -37.11 10.97
CA SER A 427 27.44 -37.87 9.74
C SER A 427 26.19 -37.52 8.92
N ILE A 428 26.48 -36.99 7.72
CA ILE A 428 25.63 -36.87 6.52
C ILE A 428 25.64 -38.21 5.75
N SER A 429 24.49 -38.59 5.18
CA SER A 429 24.37 -39.62 4.13
C SER A 429 23.87 -38.99 2.83
N GLN A 430 24.55 -39.33 1.74
CA GLN A 430 24.49 -38.77 0.38
C GLN A 430 23.30 -39.27 -0.46
N ASP A 431 22.95 -38.45 -1.47
CA ASP A 431 22.61 -38.74 -2.90
C ASP A 431 21.46 -37.82 -3.34
N GLN A 432 21.49 -37.03 -4.43
CA GLN A 432 21.89 -37.37 -5.80
C GLN A 432 22.43 -36.18 -6.63
N GLU A 433 23.27 -36.52 -7.60
CA GLU A 433 24.08 -35.70 -8.52
C GLU A 433 23.29 -35.05 -9.68
N LEU A 434 23.72 -33.86 -10.10
CA LEU A 434 23.61 -33.37 -11.47
C LEU A 434 24.96 -32.76 -11.92
N ASP A 435 25.60 -33.47 -12.85
CA ASP A 435 26.68 -33.13 -13.81
C ASP A 435 27.53 -31.86 -13.56
N GLN A 436 28.72 -32.05 -12.95
CA GLN A 436 29.84 -31.14 -13.06
C GLN A 436 30.93 -31.77 -13.94
N GLN A 437 31.10 -31.26 -15.16
CA GLN A 437 32.37 -31.40 -15.89
C GLN A 437 33.24 -30.18 -15.61
N SER A 438 34.10 -30.25 -14.59
CA SER A 438 35.17 -29.28 -14.39
C SER A 438 36.38 -29.64 -15.27
N MET A 439 36.78 -28.71 -16.13
CA MET A 439 38.00 -28.78 -16.95
C MET A 439 39.20 -28.25 -16.15
N PRO A 440 40.40 -28.85 -16.27
CA PRO A 440 41.58 -28.43 -15.51
C PRO A 440 42.28 -27.26 -16.19
N ILE A 441 42.18 -26.05 -15.63
CA ILE A 441 43.05 -24.92 -16.01
C ILE A 441 44.39 -25.09 -15.28
N SER A 442 45.48 -25.33 -16.01
CA SER A 442 46.82 -25.48 -15.42
C SER A 442 47.50 -24.14 -15.17
N ASN A 443 48.04 -23.94 -13.96
CA ASN A 443 48.80 -22.78 -13.45
C ASN A 443 48.03 -21.45 -13.41
N SER A 444 46.88 -21.45 -12.74
CA SER A 444 45.85 -20.39 -12.81
C SER A 444 45.93 -19.24 -11.80
N GLU A 445 46.80 -19.28 -10.77
CA GLU A 445 46.81 -18.23 -9.73
C GLU A 445 47.16 -16.83 -10.28
N ASP A 446 47.97 -16.75 -11.35
CA ASP A 446 48.37 -15.46 -11.95
C ASP A 446 47.25 -14.81 -12.81
N LEU A 447 46.22 -15.56 -13.22
CA LEU A 447 45.12 -15.03 -14.05
C LEU A 447 44.01 -14.43 -13.19
N PHE A 448 43.63 -15.11 -12.11
CA PHE A 448 42.51 -14.76 -11.23
C PHE A 448 42.90 -13.71 -10.18
N THR A 449 43.23 -12.52 -10.67
CA THR A 449 43.66 -11.39 -9.84
C THR A 449 43.31 -10.05 -10.48
N LEU A 450 43.64 -8.97 -9.77
CA LEU A 450 43.61 -7.62 -10.30
C LEU A 450 44.90 -7.33 -11.09
N HIS A 451 44.79 -7.11 -12.39
CA HIS A 451 45.91 -6.80 -13.27
C HIS A 451 46.13 -5.29 -13.37
N ASN A 452 47.36 -4.82 -13.09
CA ASN A 452 47.73 -3.43 -13.38
C ASN A 452 48.00 -3.20 -14.88
N LYS A 453 46.94 -3.24 -15.71
CA LYS A 453 47.00 -3.17 -17.17
C LYS A 453 45.82 -2.40 -17.75
N ASP A 454 45.95 -2.02 -19.01
CA ASP A 454 44.88 -1.40 -19.78
C ASP A 454 43.79 -2.41 -20.16
N ALA A 455 42.53 -2.07 -19.93
CA ALA A 455 41.37 -2.91 -20.25
C ALA A 455 41.30 -3.28 -21.74
N ARG A 456 41.82 -2.45 -22.65
CA ARG A 456 41.90 -2.76 -24.09
C ARG A 456 42.84 -3.93 -24.41
N THR A 457 43.54 -4.46 -23.41
CA THR A 457 44.36 -5.67 -23.55
C THR A 457 43.69 -6.93 -23.00
N LEU A 458 42.45 -6.85 -22.50
CA LEU A 458 41.81 -7.92 -21.74
C LEU A 458 41.78 -9.25 -22.51
N LYS A 459 41.39 -9.24 -23.79
CA LYS A 459 41.31 -10.47 -24.59
C LYS A 459 42.66 -11.16 -24.72
N SER A 460 43.72 -10.38 -24.88
CA SER A 460 45.09 -10.89 -25.01
C SER A 460 45.59 -11.52 -23.71
N VAL A 461 45.26 -10.93 -22.56
CA VAL A 461 45.65 -11.45 -21.24
C VAL A 461 44.93 -12.77 -20.95
N ILE A 462 43.62 -12.80 -21.18
CA ILE A 462 42.79 -14.00 -20.98
C ILE A 462 43.27 -15.13 -21.89
N SER A 463 43.44 -14.86 -23.19
CA SER A 463 43.91 -15.86 -24.16
C SER A 463 45.30 -16.40 -23.83
N SER A 464 46.15 -15.63 -23.13
CA SER A 464 47.49 -16.07 -22.71
C SER A 464 47.50 -16.85 -21.39
N GLY A 465 46.49 -16.67 -20.54
CA GLY A 465 46.38 -17.30 -19.21
C GLY A 465 45.62 -18.62 -19.20
N ILE A 466 44.98 -18.96 -20.32
CA ILE A 466 44.20 -20.19 -20.49
C ILE A 466 45.00 -21.19 -21.34
N ALA A 467 44.86 -22.49 -21.09
CA ALA A 467 45.49 -23.53 -21.90
C ALA A 467 45.02 -23.47 -23.36
N GLU A 468 45.92 -23.80 -24.31
CA GLU A 468 45.64 -23.75 -25.77
C GLU A 468 44.41 -24.58 -26.21
N ASP A 469 44.01 -25.58 -25.41
CA ASP A 469 42.89 -26.49 -25.69
C ASP A 469 41.58 -26.12 -24.96
N SER A 470 41.55 -25.06 -24.15
CA SER A 470 40.34 -24.63 -23.44
C SER A 470 39.43 -23.75 -24.31
N PRO A 471 38.13 -23.65 -23.96
CA PRO A 471 37.22 -22.69 -24.59
C PRO A 471 37.75 -21.26 -24.48
N SER A 472 37.57 -20.44 -25.52
CA SER A 472 37.95 -19.03 -25.51
C SER A 472 36.95 -18.15 -24.74
N ASP A 473 35.73 -18.65 -24.59
CA ASP A 473 34.67 -18.13 -23.75
C ASP A 473 34.78 -18.76 -22.36
N VAL A 474 35.15 -17.95 -21.37
CA VAL A 474 35.34 -18.42 -20.00
C VAL A 474 34.67 -17.52 -18.96
N VAL A 475 34.30 -16.29 -19.32
CA VAL A 475 33.73 -15.33 -18.38
C VAL A 475 32.22 -15.56 -18.28
N ASP A 476 31.68 -15.64 -17.06
CA ASP A 476 30.25 -15.83 -16.82
C ASP A 476 29.53 -14.51 -16.60
N VAL A 477 30.17 -13.58 -15.89
CA VAL A 477 29.61 -12.26 -15.62
C VAL A 477 30.67 -11.19 -15.62
N ALA A 478 30.33 -10.01 -16.11
CA ALA A 478 31.10 -8.81 -15.91
C ALA A 478 30.28 -7.75 -15.19
N ILE A 479 30.85 -7.14 -14.15
CA ILE A 479 30.21 -6.07 -13.38
C ILE A 479 31.18 -4.91 -13.36
N THR A 480 30.77 -3.73 -13.80
CA THR A 480 31.70 -2.61 -13.93
C THR A 480 31.04 -1.25 -13.86
N SER A 481 31.84 -0.23 -13.54
CA SER A 481 31.48 1.19 -13.62
C SER A 481 32.55 1.92 -14.44
N PRO A 482 32.34 2.15 -15.75
CA PRO A 482 33.36 2.76 -16.60
C PRO A 482 33.69 4.20 -16.15
N PRO A 483 34.89 4.71 -16.47
CA PRO A 483 35.21 6.11 -16.23
C PRO A 483 34.27 7.01 -17.03
N TYR A 484 33.68 8.03 -16.40
CA TYR A 484 32.77 8.95 -17.09
C TYR A 484 33.59 9.98 -17.86
N PHE A 485 33.13 10.30 -19.07
CA PHE A 485 33.80 11.22 -19.98
C PHE A 485 34.19 12.55 -19.31
N ASP A 486 35.50 12.79 -19.18
CA ASP A 486 36.13 14.01 -18.69
C ASP A 486 35.54 14.51 -17.35
N LEU A 487 35.16 13.56 -16.47
CA LEU A 487 34.55 13.86 -15.18
C LEU A 487 35.53 13.76 -14.01
N LYS A 488 36.37 12.72 -13.99
CA LYS A 488 37.36 12.49 -12.92
C LYS A 488 38.71 12.06 -13.51
N ASP A 489 39.76 12.61 -12.92
CA ASP A 489 41.14 12.14 -13.09
C ASP A 489 41.44 11.15 -11.94
N TYR A 490 41.79 9.91 -12.28
CA TYR A 490 42.08 8.85 -11.32
C TYR A 490 43.57 8.76 -10.95
N GLY A 491 44.37 9.75 -11.36
CA GLY A 491 45.76 9.92 -10.95
C GLY A 491 46.76 9.10 -11.77
N TYR A 492 46.37 8.66 -12.97
CA TYR A 492 47.26 7.98 -13.90
C TYR A 492 48.03 9.02 -14.74
N ASN A 493 49.36 9.00 -14.67
CA ASN A 493 50.23 10.02 -15.29
C ASN A 493 50.44 9.84 -16.81
N GLY A 494 49.66 9.01 -17.51
CA GLY A 494 49.83 8.69 -18.93
C GLY A 494 48.59 8.93 -19.80
N ASP A 495 48.78 9.08 -21.12
CA ASP A 495 47.74 9.41 -22.12
C ASP A 495 46.71 8.29 -22.39
N ASN A 496 46.68 7.23 -21.58
CA ASN A 496 45.90 6.01 -21.84
C ASN A 496 44.58 5.92 -21.05
N GLN A 497 44.26 6.89 -20.18
CA GLN A 497 43.02 6.84 -19.41
C GLN A 497 41.80 7.12 -20.33
N ILE A 498 40.93 6.12 -20.48
CA ILE A 498 39.65 6.28 -21.19
C ILE A 498 38.82 7.38 -20.52
N GLY A 499 38.31 8.29 -21.32
CA GLY A 499 37.54 9.47 -20.95
C GLY A 499 38.35 10.74 -20.76
N GLN A 500 39.70 10.70 -20.86
CA GLN A 500 40.57 11.86 -20.67
C GLN A 500 41.26 12.27 -21.98
N GLN A 501 41.27 13.58 -22.27
CA GLN A 501 41.95 14.17 -23.44
C GLN A 501 41.50 13.63 -24.83
N GLU A 502 40.35 12.98 -24.91
CA GLU A 502 39.74 12.48 -26.14
C GLU A 502 38.41 13.17 -26.47
N SER A 503 37.92 13.01 -27.70
CA SER A 503 36.55 13.42 -28.06
C SER A 503 35.52 12.45 -27.49
N TYR A 504 34.28 12.91 -27.30
CA TYR A 504 33.20 12.06 -26.77
C TYR A 504 32.94 10.81 -27.63
N GLN A 505 33.12 10.92 -28.95
CA GLN A 505 32.98 9.77 -29.85
C GLN A 505 34.12 8.75 -29.64
N GLN A 506 35.37 9.21 -29.56
CA GLN A 506 36.53 8.35 -29.28
C GLN A 506 36.41 7.62 -27.94
N TYR A 507 35.81 8.28 -26.93
CA TYR A 507 35.47 7.66 -25.66
C TYR A 507 34.48 6.51 -25.83
N LEU A 508 33.37 6.73 -26.55
CA LEU A 508 32.38 5.67 -26.81
C LEU A 508 32.97 4.54 -27.65
N ASP A 509 33.86 4.85 -28.59
CA ASP A 509 34.55 3.85 -29.41
C ASP A 509 35.53 3.01 -28.57
N SER A 510 36.24 3.62 -27.61
CA SER A 510 37.10 2.90 -26.66
C SER A 510 36.29 1.98 -25.73
N LEU A 511 35.12 2.42 -25.25
CA LEU A 511 34.21 1.56 -24.50
C LEU A 511 33.67 0.42 -25.35
N ARG A 512 33.31 0.68 -26.62
CA ARG A 512 32.89 -0.36 -27.57
C ARG A 512 33.99 -1.40 -27.79
N GLU A 513 35.24 -0.96 -27.93
CA GLU A 513 36.39 -1.87 -28.07
C GLU A 513 36.52 -2.80 -26.85
N VAL A 514 36.45 -2.24 -25.63
CA VAL A 514 36.52 -3.01 -24.39
C VAL A 514 35.34 -3.98 -24.26
N PHE A 515 34.11 -3.51 -24.46
CA PHE A 515 32.92 -4.35 -24.36
C PHE A 515 32.79 -5.36 -25.51
N GLY A 516 33.43 -5.11 -26.66
CA GLY A 516 33.58 -6.06 -27.76
C GLY A 516 34.55 -7.18 -27.43
N GLN A 517 35.72 -6.83 -26.88
CA GLN A 517 36.64 -7.85 -26.35
C GLN A 517 36.00 -8.69 -25.25
N LEU A 518 35.21 -8.04 -24.39
CA LEU A 518 34.47 -8.74 -23.34
C LEU A 518 33.38 -9.65 -23.90
N TYR A 519 32.66 -9.20 -24.94
CA TYR A 519 31.70 -10.04 -25.66
C TYR A 519 32.40 -11.29 -26.18
N ASP A 520 33.58 -11.19 -26.78
CA ASP A 520 34.29 -12.35 -27.34
C ASP A 520 34.67 -13.42 -26.30
N VAL A 521 35.01 -13.02 -25.07
CA VAL A 521 35.48 -13.93 -24.01
C VAL A 521 34.38 -14.37 -23.03
N MET A 522 33.17 -13.84 -23.19
CA MET A 522 32.01 -14.17 -22.37
C MET A 522 31.32 -15.45 -22.87
N ASN A 523 30.85 -16.28 -21.95
CA ASN A 523 30.02 -17.45 -22.24
C ASN A 523 28.72 -17.05 -22.95
N SER A 524 28.11 -17.98 -23.70
CA SER A 524 26.85 -17.73 -24.43
C SER A 524 25.70 -17.26 -23.53
N ASN A 525 25.70 -17.72 -22.28
CA ASN A 525 24.69 -17.38 -21.26
C ASN A 525 25.16 -16.28 -20.31
N GLY A 526 26.32 -15.68 -20.56
CA GLY A 526 26.93 -14.71 -19.67
C GLY A 526 26.32 -13.32 -19.77
N THR A 527 26.59 -12.49 -18.77
CA THR A 527 25.97 -11.17 -18.62
C THR A 527 26.96 -10.05 -18.38
N LEU A 528 26.64 -8.85 -18.85
CA LEU A 528 27.39 -7.62 -18.62
C LEU A 528 26.50 -6.63 -17.86
N TRP A 529 26.99 -6.16 -16.71
CA TRP A 529 26.32 -5.21 -15.84
C TRP A 529 27.12 -3.91 -15.79
N VAL A 530 26.53 -2.82 -16.29
CA VAL A 530 27.18 -1.51 -16.36
C VAL A 530 26.48 -0.53 -15.43
N ILE A 531 27.19 -0.08 -14.39
CA ILE A 531 26.75 0.94 -13.46
C ILE A 531 27.19 2.31 -13.99
N VAL A 532 26.23 3.18 -14.28
CA VAL A 532 26.48 4.47 -14.94
C VAL A 532 25.40 5.50 -14.59
N ASN A 533 25.69 6.78 -14.73
CA ASN A 533 24.76 7.86 -14.47
C ASN A 533 24.84 8.95 -15.54
N SER A 534 23.75 9.69 -15.64
CA SER A 534 23.71 10.91 -16.44
C SER A 534 24.44 12.04 -15.72
N PHE A 535 25.09 12.90 -16.49
CA PHE A 535 25.73 14.11 -15.98
C PHE A 535 25.29 15.32 -16.80
N ARG A 536 25.61 16.51 -16.31
CA ARG A 536 25.30 17.76 -17.01
C ARG A 536 26.57 18.43 -17.51
N ARG A 537 26.52 18.90 -18.75
CA ARG A 537 27.57 19.71 -19.36
C ARG A 537 26.93 20.81 -20.21
N ASN A 538 27.44 22.04 -20.08
CA ASN A 538 26.88 23.21 -20.78
C ASN A 538 25.36 23.41 -20.56
N HIS A 539 24.88 23.18 -19.33
CA HIS A 539 23.46 23.24 -18.94
C HIS A 539 22.53 22.22 -19.64
N GLN A 540 23.08 21.23 -20.34
CA GLN A 540 22.34 20.15 -20.95
C GLN A 540 22.62 18.84 -20.23
N LEU A 541 21.60 17.98 -20.17
CA LEU A 541 21.74 16.62 -19.66
C LEU A 541 22.39 15.76 -20.74
N VAL A 542 23.51 15.12 -20.40
CA VAL A 542 24.15 14.09 -21.22
C VAL A 542 23.58 12.74 -20.79
N GLN A 543 22.95 12.05 -21.72
CA GLN A 543 22.31 10.73 -21.50
C GLN A 543 23.32 9.60 -21.65
N LEU A 544 24.43 9.68 -20.89
CA LEU A 544 25.52 8.71 -20.94
C LEU A 544 25.04 7.24 -20.83
N PRO A 545 24.07 6.86 -19.96
CA PRO A 545 23.57 5.49 -19.92
C PRO A 545 23.02 5.00 -21.28
N SER A 546 22.26 5.85 -21.98
CA SER A 546 21.69 5.53 -23.29
C SER A 546 22.76 5.45 -24.38
N ASP A 547 23.80 6.28 -24.30
CA ASP A 547 24.90 6.26 -25.26
C ASP A 547 25.79 5.01 -25.09
N ILE A 548 26.06 4.59 -23.85
CA ILE A 548 26.76 3.32 -23.58
C ILE A 548 25.93 2.13 -24.02
N ALA A 549 24.63 2.11 -23.74
CA ALA A 549 23.75 1.05 -24.22
C ALA A 549 23.81 0.90 -25.73
N ARG A 550 23.74 2.03 -26.46
CA ARG A 550 23.91 2.04 -27.92
C ARG A 550 25.27 1.47 -28.34
N ALA A 551 26.36 1.85 -27.65
CA ALA A 551 27.69 1.33 -27.95
C ALA A 551 27.78 -0.19 -27.76
N CYS A 552 27.22 -0.74 -26.67
CA CYS A 552 27.17 -2.19 -26.42
C CYS A 552 26.30 -2.94 -27.43
N GLN A 553 25.22 -2.32 -27.90
CA GLN A 553 24.29 -2.94 -28.85
C GLN A 553 24.75 -2.81 -30.31
N THR A 554 25.85 -2.11 -30.60
CA THR A 554 26.36 -1.88 -31.98
C THR A 554 27.84 -2.23 -32.09
N LEU A 555 28.25 -3.40 -31.56
CA LEU A 555 29.67 -3.81 -31.54
C LEU A 555 30.20 -4.01 -32.97
N ASP A 556 29.45 -4.75 -33.77
CA ASP A 556 29.84 -5.19 -35.13
C ASP A 556 29.17 -4.37 -36.24
N ASP A 557 28.19 -3.54 -35.88
CA ASP A 557 27.57 -2.63 -36.85
C ASP A 557 28.59 -1.57 -37.24
N THR A 558 28.89 -1.45 -38.54
CA THR A 558 29.57 -0.26 -39.03
C THR A 558 28.70 0.92 -38.67
N LEU A 559 29.09 1.71 -37.66
CA LEU A 559 28.36 2.90 -37.25
C LEU A 559 28.07 3.85 -38.40
N TYR A 560 28.78 3.69 -39.52
CA TYR A 560 28.81 4.57 -40.66
C TYR A 560 28.29 3.87 -41.92
N CYS A 561 27.47 4.58 -42.69
CA CYS A 561 26.86 4.08 -43.90
C CYS A 561 27.93 3.77 -44.97
N PRO A 562 27.97 2.55 -45.54
CA PRO A 562 28.98 2.17 -46.53
C PRO A 562 28.87 2.97 -47.84
N ASN A 563 27.70 3.56 -48.12
CA ASN A 563 27.46 4.33 -49.34
C ASN A 563 27.72 5.84 -49.18
N CYS A 564 27.56 6.37 -47.97
CA CYS A 564 27.64 7.81 -47.71
C CYS A 564 28.89 8.23 -46.95
N SER A 565 29.53 7.30 -46.25
CA SER A 565 30.74 7.57 -45.47
C SER A 565 31.99 7.43 -46.34
N GLY A 566 33.00 8.25 -46.04
CA GLY A 566 34.25 8.35 -46.77
C GLY A 566 35.35 8.98 -45.91
N PRO A 567 36.54 9.25 -46.48
CA PRO A 567 37.72 9.66 -45.69
C PRO A 567 37.55 10.93 -44.84
N ASP A 568 36.63 11.82 -45.24
CA ASP A 568 36.40 13.12 -44.60
C ASP A 568 34.98 13.28 -44.06
N ILE A 569 34.11 12.27 -44.23
CA ILE A 569 32.69 12.37 -43.85
C ILE A 569 32.19 11.02 -43.33
N ASP A 570 31.68 11.04 -42.11
CA ASP A 570 31.13 9.88 -41.45
C ASP A 570 29.62 10.09 -41.30
N VAL A 571 28.83 9.32 -42.05
CA VAL A 571 27.36 9.37 -42.00
C VAL A 571 26.87 8.20 -41.16
N PRO A 572 26.39 8.42 -39.93
CA PRO A 572 25.99 7.33 -39.07
C PRO A 572 24.75 6.59 -39.58
N ILE A 573 24.68 5.27 -39.40
CA ILE A 573 23.46 4.48 -39.60
C ILE A 573 22.62 4.46 -38.32
N GLU A 574 21.30 4.42 -38.48
CA GLU A 574 20.32 4.38 -37.40
C GLU A 574 19.73 2.97 -37.30
N ARG A 575 19.75 2.38 -36.09
CA ARG A 575 19.08 1.11 -35.79
C ARG A 575 17.65 1.40 -35.30
N ASP A 576 16.67 0.73 -35.91
CA ASP A 576 15.32 0.65 -35.44
C ASP A 576 15.19 -0.54 -34.47
N TRP A 577 15.12 -0.21 -33.18
CA TRP A 577 15.03 -1.19 -32.09
C TRP A 577 13.73 -2.02 -32.07
N LEU A 578 12.69 -1.62 -32.83
CA LEU A 578 11.44 -2.37 -32.92
C LEU A 578 11.46 -3.43 -34.01
N THR A 579 12.17 -3.15 -35.10
CA THR A 579 12.24 -4.05 -36.28
C THR A 579 13.57 -4.75 -36.41
N ASP A 580 14.54 -4.37 -35.58
CA ASP A 580 15.93 -4.79 -35.61
C ASP A 580 16.66 -4.53 -36.93
N SER A 581 16.17 -3.53 -37.68
CA SER A 581 16.76 -3.11 -38.94
C SER A 581 17.68 -1.91 -38.75
N VAL A 582 18.71 -1.80 -39.58
CA VAL A 582 19.57 -0.62 -39.67
C VAL A 582 19.31 0.12 -40.97
N SER A 583 19.35 1.44 -40.93
CA SER A 583 19.10 2.29 -42.11
C SER A 583 19.99 3.53 -42.14
N CYS A 584 20.25 4.06 -43.33
CA CYS A 584 20.98 5.32 -43.47
C CYS A 584 20.00 6.50 -43.58
N PRO A 585 20.19 7.60 -42.83
CA PRO A 585 19.34 8.78 -42.96
C PRO A 585 19.55 9.54 -44.29
N ASN A 586 20.66 9.30 -44.99
CA ASN A 586 21.06 10.04 -46.19
C ASN A 586 20.91 9.27 -47.52
N CYS A 587 20.66 7.96 -47.49
CA CYS A 587 20.46 7.16 -48.69
C CYS A 587 19.58 5.94 -48.41
N ASP A 588 19.19 5.22 -49.47
CA ASP A 588 18.30 4.06 -49.37
C ASP A 588 18.97 2.78 -48.80
N PHE A 589 20.11 2.91 -48.10
CA PHE A 589 20.75 1.77 -47.45
C PHE A 589 19.88 1.28 -46.30
N THR A 590 19.58 -0.03 -46.33
CA THR A 590 18.94 -0.78 -45.25
C THR A 590 19.71 -2.09 -45.07
N GLY A 591 19.77 -2.60 -43.84
CA GLY A 591 20.37 -3.87 -43.49
C GLY A 591 19.75 -4.44 -42.22
N ASP A 592 20.16 -5.65 -41.86
CA ASP A 592 19.79 -6.28 -40.60
C ASP A 592 20.88 -5.98 -39.56
N ALA A 593 20.51 -5.82 -38.29
CA ALA A 593 21.49 -5.64 -37.22
C ALA A 593 22.34 -6.91 -37.03
N SER A 594 23.58 -6.74 -36.57
CA SER A 594 24.46 -7.88 -36.28
C SER A 594 23.96 -8.70 -35.08
N ASP A 595 24.02 -10.03 -35.19
CA ASP A 595 23.78 -10.97 -34.07
C ASP A 595 24.91 -10.91 -33.02
N SER A 596 26.08 -10.38 -33.38
CA SER A 596 27.27 -10.28 -32.52
C SER A 596 27.28 -8.98 -31.72
N SER A 597 26.22 -8.71 -30.96
CA SER A 597 26.15 -7.53 -30.08
C SER A 597 25.40 -7.84 -28.80
N TRP A 598 25.63 -7.02 -27.77
CA TRP A 598 24.90 -7.18 -26.51
C TRP A 598 23.43 -6.85 -26.70
N LEU A 599 22.57 -7.59 -26.00
CA LEU A 599 21.15 -7.29 -25.86
C LEU A 599 20.93 -6.62 -24.51
N LEU A 600 20.35 -5.42 -24.49
CA LEU A 600 19.94 -4.77 -23.24
C LEU A 600 18.65 -5.45 -22.74
N GLN A 601 18.76 -6.18 -21.63
CA GLN A 601 17.67 -6.97 -21.06
C GLN A 601 16.82 -6.15 -20.08
N ASP A 602 17.48 -5.35 -19.22
CA ASP A 602 16.77 -4.57 -18.20
C ASP A 602 17.58 -3.34 -17.75
N VAL A 603 16.90 -2.39 -17.12
CA VAL A 603 17.46 -1.18 -16.52
C VAL A 603 16.96 -1.04 -15.09
N MET A 604 17.85 -1.19 -14.13
CA MET A 604 17.56 -0.98 -12.71
C MET A 604 18.10 0.37 -12.24
N ILE A 605 17.53 0.88 -11.14
CA ILE A 605 17.94 2.13 -10.51
C ILE A 605 18.59 1.84 -9.16
N TRP A 606 19.86 2.16 -9.02
CA TRP A 606 20.52 2.14 -7.71
C TRP A 606 20.24 3.46 -6.97
N ASN A 607 19.41 3.43 -5.93
CA ASN A 607 19.20 4.53 -4.99
C ASN A 607 20.30 4.56 -3.93
N LYS A 608 21.09 5.65 -3.92
CA LYS A 608 22.25 5.83 -3.03
C LYS A 608 21.88 6.34 -1.64
N ARG A 609 20.61 6.73 -1.39
CA ARG A 609 20.05 7.31 -0.13
C ARG A 609 20.73 8.57 0.44
N ARG A 610 21.95 8.93 0.00
CA ARG A 610 22.72 10.09 0.46
C ARG A 610 23.14 10.98 -0.71
N ALA A 611 22.55 12.16 -0.79
CA ALA A 611 23.10 13.33 -1.49
C ALA A 611 22.98 14.56 -0.57
N ARG A 612 23.81 15.58 -0.76
CA ARG A 612 23.66 16.84 0.00
C ARG A 612 22.23 17.37 -0.17
N PRO A 613 21.58 17.88 0.88
CA PRO A 613 20.17 18.29 0.81
C PRO A 613 19.91 19.51 -0.08
N PHE A 614 20.97 20.11 -0.64
CA PHE A 614 20.91 21.23 -1.57
C PHE A 614 21.69 20.90 -2.84
N ALA A 615 21.23 21.45 -3.96
CA ALA A 615 21.93 21.48 -5.23
C ALA A 615 22.13 22.94 -5.63
N ASP A 616 23.31 23.29 -6.11
CA ASP A 616 23.55 24.63 -6.65
C ASP A 616 22.90 24.75 -8.05
N HIS A 617 22.54 25.96 -8.47
CA HIS A 617 22.12 26.27 -9.85
C HIS A 617 20.79 25.70 -10.36
N GLY A 618 19.81 25.41 -9.48
CA GLY A 618 18.43 25.10 -9.89
C GLY A 618 18.21 23.68 -10.41
N GLU A 619 18.98 22.72 -9.88
CA GLU A 619 18.93 21.31 -10.27
C GLU A 619 18.30 20.44 -9.17
N PHE A 620 17.79 19.27 -9.55
CA PHE A 620 17.36 18.26 -8.58
C PHE A 620 18.58 17.51 -8.01
N ARG A 621 18.44 17.01 -6.77
CA ARG A 621 19.48 16.20 -6.14
C ARG A 621 19.63 14.88 -6.90
N ASN A 622 20.84 14.60 -7.38
CA ASN A 622 21.15 13.32 -8.00
C ASN A 622 21.40 12.25 -6.91
N ILE A 623 20.38 11.44 -6.64
CA ILE A 623 20.37 10.41 -5.58
C ILE A 623 20.46 8.98 -6.11
N TYR A 624 20.57 8.79 -7.43
CA TYR A 624 20.54 7.47 -8.03
C TYR A 624 21.59 7.27 -9.12
N GLU A 625 21.82 6.02 -9.54
CA GLU A 625 22.57 5.63 -10.74
C GLU A 625 21.78 4.55 -11.49
N TYR A 626 22.06 4.38 -12.78
CA TYR A 626 21.50 3.32 -13.61
C TYR A 626 22.40 2.09 -13.50
N ILE A 627 21.76 0.93 -13.49
CA ILE A 627 22.40 -0.37 -13.70
C ILE A 627 21.81 -0.92 -14.99
N LEU A 628 22.65 -1.12 -16.00
CA LEU A 628 22.25 -1.68 -17.29
C LEU A 628 22.60 -3.17 -17.30
N CYS A 629 21.61 -4.04 -17.52
CA CYS A 629 21.82 -5.49 -17.62
C CYS A 629 21.83 -5.91 -19.10
N PHE A 630 22.93 -6.48 -19.55
CA PHE A 630 23.09 -7.01 -20.90
C PHE A 630 23.35 -8.51 -20.91
N SER A 631 22.93 -9.18 -21.98
CA SER A 631 23.28 -10.58 -22.27
C SER A 631 23.57 -10.77 -23.76
N LYS A 632 24.11 -11.93 -24.15
CA LYS A 632 24.28 -12.28 -25.58
C LYS A 632 23.00 -12.80 -26.22
N SER A 633 22.10 -13.37 -25.42
CA SER A 633 20.89 -14.04 -25.88
C SER A 633 19.72 -13.74 -24.94
N PRO A 634 18.45 -13.76 -25.42
CA PRO A 634 17.27 -13.61 -24.57
C PRO A 634 17.19 -14.67 -23.47
N ASP A 635 17.70 -15.87 -23.75
CA ASP A 635 17.83 -16.96 -22.79
C ASP A 635 19.23 -16.90 -22.18
N PHE A 636 19.32 -16.48 -20.93
CA PHE A 636 20.59 -16.39 -20.21
C PHE A 636 20.41 -16.83 -18.76
N ARG A 637 21.51 -17.03 -18.05
CA ARG A 637 21.46 -17.45 -16.65
C ARG A 637 20.94 -16.29 -15.79
N PHE A 638 19.72 -16.42 -15.31
CA PHE A 638 19.07 -15.42 -14.46
C PHE A 638 18.19 -16.07 -13.38
N ASN A 639 18.79 -16.40 -12.24
CA ASN A 639 18.12 -17.00 -11.10
C ASN A 639 17.50 -15.93 -10.20
N ILE A 640 16.34 -15.43 -10.61
CA ILE A 640 15.60 -14.43 -9.85
C ILE A 640 15.17 -14.94 -8.46
N ASP A 641 15.00 -16.25 -8.31
CA ASP A 641 14.61 -16.90 -7.06
C ASP A 641 15.69 -16.78 -5.96
N ASN A 642 16.95 -16.59 -6.35
CA ASN A 642 18.08 -16.42 -5.41
C ASN A 642 18.08 -15.06 -4.69
N ILE A 643 17.22 -14.13 -5.10
CA ILE A 643 17.12 -12.79 -4.52
C ILE A 643 15.71 -12.44 -4.06
N ARG A 644 14.81 -13.42 -4.00
CA ARG A 644 13.47 -13.21 -3.47
C ARG A 644 13.55 -12.80 -2.01
N ILE A 645 12.68 -11.87 -1.65
CA ILE A 645 12.43 -11.50 -0.27
C ILE A 645 11.55 -12.61 0.30
N THR A 646 12.05 -13.32 1.31
CA THR A 646 11.36 -14.44 1.98
C THR A 646 10.77 -14.03 3.32
N ASN A 647 11.20 -12.90 3.88
CA ASN A 647 10.67 -12.39 5.14
C ASN A 647 9.26 -11.80 4.93
N PRO A 648 8.21 -12.37 5.55
CA PRO A 648 6.85 -11.87 5.41
C PRO A 648 6.63 -10.45 5.97
N ASP A 649 7.50 -9.98 6.87
CA ASP A 649 7.44 -8.60 7.40
C ASP A 649 7.75 -7.53 6.34
N GLU A 650 8.46 -7.94 5.28
CA GLU A 650 8.77 -7.08 4.14
C GLU A 650 7.67 -7.15 3.06
N PHE A 651 6.65 -7.98 3.24
CA PHE A 651 5.53 -8.07 2.31
C PHE A 651 4.48 -6.99 2.59
N GLU A 652 3.73 -6.60 1.56
CA GLU A 652 2.57 -5.75 1.79
C GLU A 652 1.55 -6.42 2.73
N LYS A 653 0.83 -5.63 3.52
CA LYS A 653 -0.07 -6.09 4.61
C LYS A 653 -1.22 -7.01 4.19
N TRP A 654 -1.31 -7.42 2.93
CA TRP A 654 -2.42 -8.18 2.38
C TRP A 654 -2.03 -9.56 1.86
N TRP A 655 -0.77 -10.00 2.01
CA TRP A 655 -0.31 -11.32 1.55
C TRP A 655 -1.05 -12.51 2.17
N VAL A 656 -1.43 -12.39 3.44
CA VAL A 656 -2.28 -13.39 4.11
C VAL A 656 -3.70 -13.37 3.53
N GLY A 657 -4.21 -12.20 3.17
CA GLY A 657 -5.55 -12.03 2.60
C GLY A 657 -5.65 -12.40 1.13
N TYR A 658 -4.57 -12.28 0.36
CA TYR A 658 -4.48 -12.60 -1.07
C TYR A 658 -3.23 -13.43 -1.41
N PRO A 659 -3.09 -14.63 -0.83
CA PRO A 659 -1.93 -15.50 -1.01
C PRO A 659 -1.74 -15.93 -2.48
N GLU A 660 -2.81 -15.92 -3.29
CA GLU A 660 -2.77 -16.22 -4.73
C GLU A 660 -1.93 -15.23 -5.55
N ARG A 661 -1.69 -14.02 -5.02
CA ARG A 661 -0.93 -12.96 -5.69
C ARG A 661 0.57 -12.99 -5.37
N TYR A 662 0.98 -13.82 -4.41
CA TYR A 662 2.38 -13.97 -4.01
C TYR A 662 2.91 -15.30 -4.49
N HIS A 663 4.10 -15.28 -5.08
CA HIS A 663 4.79 -16.51 -5.43
C HIS A 663 5.18 -17.24 -4.13
N PRO A 664 4.96 -18.57 -4.00
CA PRO A 664 5.28 -19.31 -2.77
C PRO A 664 6.73 -19.15 -2.31
N ARG A 665 7.66 -19.03 -3.26
CA ARG A 665 9.09 -18.80 -2.99
C ARG A 665 9.46 -17.39 -2.49
N GLY A 666 8.49 -16.48 -2.34
CA GLY A 666 8.71 -15.11 -1.86
C GLY A 666 8.52 -14.01 -2.91
N MET A 667 8.61 -12.77 -2.43
CA MET A 667 8.36 -11.57 -3.22
C MET A 667 9.59 -11.19 -4.06
N LEU A 668 9.36 -10.78 -5.31
CA LEU A 668 10.44 -10.22 -6.12
C LEU A 668 10.82 -8.83 -5.59
N PRO A 669 12.11 -8.52 -5.44
CA PRO A 669 12.53 -7.16 -5.11
C PRO A 669 12.23 -6.20 -6.27
N ASP A 670 12.01 -4.93 -5.94
CA ASP A 670 11.80 -3.88 -6.93
C ASP A 670 13.00 -3.71 -7.87
N ASN A 671 12.78 -3.12 -9.05
CA ASN A 671 13.86 -2.66 -9.94
C ASN A 671 14.53 -1.35 -9.47
N VAL A 672 14.18 -0.86 -8.27
CA VAL A 672 14.87 0.22 -7.56
C VAL A 672 15.62 -0.38 -6.37
N TRP A 673 16.93 -0.48 -6.50
CA TRP A 673 17.80 -1.14 -5.53
C TRP A 673 18.41 -0.13 -4.55
N GLU A 674 18.30 -0.42 -3.27
CA GLU A 674 18.80 0.46 -2.23
C GLU A 674 20.06 -0.10 -1.58
N PHE A 675 21.21 0.51 -1.87
CA PHE A 675 22.49 0.14 -1.27
C PHE A 675 23.25 1.38 -0.82
N LYS A 676 23.87 1.30 0.37
CA LYS A 676 24.69 2.38 0.91
C LYS A 676 26.10 2.30 0.33
N SER A 677 26.60 3.39 -0.26
CA SER A 677 28.01 3.50 -0.64
C SER A 677 28.92 3.52 0.59
N PRO A 678 30.16 3.01 0.50
CA PRO A 678 31.16 3.11 1.56
C PRO A 678 31.40 4.55 2.03
N ASP A 679 31.51 4.77 3.35
CA ASP A 679 31.67 6.11 3.93
C ASP A 679 32.99 6.76 3.47
N ARG A 680 32.86 7.88 2.75
CA ARG A 680 33.99 8.63 2.14
C ARG A 680 34.87 7.79 1.20
N GLY A 681 34.34 6.70 0.65
CA GLY A 681 35.08 5.83 -0.26
C GLY A 681 36.20 5.01 0.40
N SER A 682 36.14 4.84 1.73
CA SER A 682 37.08 4.04 2.51
C SER A 682 36.41 2.79 3.05
N PHE A 683 37.14 1.67 2.99
CA PHE A 683 36.78 0.39 3.59
C PHE A 683 37.50 0.21 4.94
N GLY A 684 37.43 1.21 5.82
CA GLY A 684 38.06 1.19 7.15
C GLY A 684 39.55 1.54 7.19
N ASN A 685 40.28 1.42 6.08
CA ASN A 685 41.66 1.90 5.94
C ASN A 685 41.70 3.31 5.28
N ARG A 686 42.40 4.27 5.90
CA ARG A 686 42.50 5.66 5.40
C ARG A 686 43.47 5.81 4.23
N ASP A 687 44.28 4.80 3.93
CA ASP A 687 45.30 4.85 2.88
C ASP A 687 44.74 4.46 1.49
N VAL A 688 43.65 3.70 1.42
CA VAL A 688 42.94 3.33 0.17
C VAL A 688 41.57 4.03 0.14
N ILE A 689 41.57 5.29 -0.31
CA ILE A 689 40.35 6.04 -0.58
C ILE A 689 40.08 6.00 -2.08
N HIS A 690 39.08 5.21 -2.49
CA HIS A 690 38.56 5.23 -3.86
C HIS A 690 37.46 6.30 -3.95
N PRO A 691 37.44 7.16 -4.98
CA PRO A 691 36.50 8.27 -5.06
C PRO A 691 35.07 7.85 -5.44
N ALA A 692 34.84 6.59 -5.84
CA ALA A 692 33.53 6.03 -6.19
C ALA A 692 33.49 4.49 -6.16
N PRO A 693 33.70 3.81 -5.01
CA PRO A 693 33.63 2.36 -4.94
C PRO A 693 32.18 1.86 -5.00
N LEU A 694 31.96 0.72 -5.66
CA LEU A 694 30.68 0.03 -5.65
C LEU A 694 30.37 -0.55 -4.25
N PRO A 695 29.10 -0.58 -3.80
CA PRO A 695 28.72 -1.27 -2.59
C PRO A 695 28.86 -2.79 -2.72
N PRO A 696 29.45 -3.51 -1.74
CA PRO A 696 29.56 -4.97 -1.80
C PRO A 696 28.20 -5.69 -1.97
N GLY A 697 27.16 -5.26 -1.27
CA GLY A 697 25.81 -5.86 -1.39
C GLY A 697 25.16 -5.67 -2.77
N LEU A 698 25.52 -4.62 -3.53
CA LEU A 698 25.06 -4.44 -4.90
C LEU A 698 25.69 -5.51 -5.81
N VAL A 699 27.00 -5.73 -5.65
CA VAL A 699 27.73 -6.76 -6.40
C VAL A 699 27.21 -8.15 -6.04
N GLU A 700 27.04 -8.43 -4.75
CA GLU A 700 26.49 -9.69 -4.25
C GLU A 700 25.15 -10.04 -4.92
N ARG A 701 24.22 -9.08 -4.99
CA ARG A 701 22.91 -9.28 -5.61
C ARG A 701 23.03 -9.67 -7.09
N ILE A 702 23.93 -9.03 -7.84
CA ILE A 702 24.17 -9.36 -9.25
C ILE A 702 24.77 -10.76 -9.41
N LEU A 703 25.71 -11.12 -8.54
CA LEU A 703 26.33 -12.45 -8.54
C LEU A 703 25.29 -13.54 -8.23
N ARG A 704 24.42 -13.33 -7.23
CA ARG A 704 23.32 -14.28 -6.93
C ARG A 704 22.37 -14.52 -8.10
N LEU A 705 22.12 -13.48 -8.90
CA LEU A 705 21.26 -13.57 -10.08
C LEU A 705 21.90 -14.37 -11.21
N THR A 706 23.21 -14.24 -11.44
CA THR A 706 23.82 -14.63 -12.71
C THR A 706 24.97 -15.63 -12.60
N THR A 707 25.38 -16.00 -11.38
CA THR A 707 26.51 -16.92 -11.16
C THR A 707 26.27 -17.99 -10.07
N GLY A 708 27.17 -18.97 -10.01
CA GLY A 708 27.33 -20.02 -9.01
C GLY A 708 28.78 -20.10 -8.55
N GLU A 709 29.08 -20.99 -7.60
CA GLU A 709 30.45 -21.23 -7.14
C GLU A 709 31.35 -21.68 -8.30
N GLY A 710 32.59 -21.19 -8.32
CA GLY A 710 33.57 -21.48 -9.36
C GLY A 710 33.42 -20.69 -10.67
N ASP A 711 32.32 -19.96 -10.86
CA ASP A 711 32.14 -19.11 -12.05
C ASP A 711 33.16 -17.96 -12.07
N ILE A 712 33.45 -17.46 -13.27
CA ILE A 712 34.44 -16.42 -13.52
C ILE A 712 33.76 -15.04 -13.64
N VAL A 713 34.13 -14.15 -12.72
CA VAL A 713 33.65 -12.76 -12.61
C VAL A 713 34.71 -11.80 -13.13
N MET A 714 34.31 -10.86 -13.98
CA MET A 714 35.21 -9.87 -14.55
C MET A 714 34.85 -8.42 -14.20
N ASP A 715 35.87 -7.58 -13.99
CA ASP A 715 35.70 -6.12 -13.97
C ASP A 715 36.79 -5.43 -14.81
N PRO A 716 36.47 -4.94 -16.03
CA PRO A 716 37.43 -4.22 -16.87
C PRO A 716 37.84 -2.85 -16.31
N PHE A 717 37.13 -2.31 -15.32
CA PHE A 717 37.42 -1.03 -14.69
C PHE A 717 37.35 -1.16 -13.16
N ALA A 718 38.19 -2.06 -12.63
CA ALA A 718 38.06 -2.61 -11.29
C ALA A 718 38.22 -1.59 -10.16
N GLY A 719 38.90 -0.46 -10.38
CA GLY A 719 39.14 0.53 -9.35
C GLY A 719 39.84 -0.11 -8.14
N SER A 720 39.23 0.00 -6.96
CA SER A 720 39.73 -0.64 -5.74
C SER A 720 39.48 -2.16 -5.65
N GLY A 721 38.88 -2.78 -6.66
CA GLY A 721 38.66 -4.23 -6.75
C GLY A 721 37.50 -4.77 -5.93
N THR A 722 36.48 -3.96 -5.61
CA THR A 722 35.31 -4.40 -4.83
C THR A 722 34.57 -5.57 -5.50
N VAL A 723 34.45 -5.56 -6.84
CA VAL A 723 33.78 -6.64 -7.58
C VAL A 723 34.52 -7.96 -7.38
N LEU A 724 35.83 -7.97 -7.57
CA LEU A 724 36.66 -9.18 -7.42
C LEU A 724 36.68 -9.67 -5.98
N ALA A 725 36.82 -8.75 -5.02
CA ALA A 725 36.83 -9.08 -3.59
C ALA A 725 35.53 -9.74 -3.14
N GLN A 726 34.38 -9.22 -3.59
CA GLN A 726 33.07 -9.82 -3.31
C GLN A 726 32.89 -11.16 -4.03
N ALA A 727 33.38 -11.30 -5.28
CA ALA A 727 33.37 -12.56 -6.00
C ALA A 727 34.16 -13.65 -5.26
N THR A 728 35.38 -13.34 -4.81
CA THR A 728 36.21 -14.27 -4.02
C THR A 728 35.53 -14.65 -2.70
N ALA A 729 34.92 -13.68 -1.99
CA ALA A 729 34.19 -13.96 -0.75
C ALA A 729 33.01 -14.92 -0.98
N MET A 730 32.45 -14.92 -2.18
CA MET A 730 31.39 -15.84 -2.60
C MET A 730 31.94 -17.09 -3.31
N GLU A 731 33.23 -17.42 -3.23
CA GLU A 731 33.81 -18.60 -3.90
C GLU A 731 33.68 -18.60 -5.45
N ARG A 732 33.76 -17.40 -6.05
CA ARG A 732 33.91 -17.20 -7.49
C ARG A 732 35.33 -16.72 -7.80
N GLU A 733 35.78 -16.97 -9.02
CA GLU A 733 37.10 -16.54 -9.49
C GLU A 733 37.01 -15.15 -10.13
N GLY A 734 37.94 -14.26 -9.79
CA GLY A 734 37.88 -12.85 -10.19
C GLY A 734 39.00 -12.44 -11.14
N ILE A 735 38.70 -11.79 -12.26
CA ILE A 735 39.68 -11.18 -13.17
C ILE A 735 39.36 -9.70 -13.31
N GLY A 736 40.28 -8.80 -12.95
CA GLY A 736 40.04 -7.37 -13.14
C GLY A 736 41.22 -6.63 -13.75
N PHE A 737 40.93 -5.44 -14.27
CA PHE A 737 41.91 -4.54 -14.87
C PHE A 737 41.81 -3.16 -14.23
N GLU A 738 42.96 -2.59 -13.86
CA GLU A 738 43.06 -1.27 -13.27
C GLU A 738 44.37 -0.59 -13.68
N LEU A 739 44.29 0.64 -14.19
CA LEU A 739 45.47 1.40 -14.65
C LEU A 739 46.28 2.00 -13.51
N SER A 740 45.61 2.43 -12.43
CA SER A 740 46.22 3.09 -11.29
C SER A 740 46.95 2.11 -10.38
N GLU A 741 48.28 2.22 -10.33
CA GLU A 741 49.13 1.44 -9.42
C GLU A 741 48.68 1.59 -7.96
N LYS A 742 48.21 2.79 -7.57
CA LYS A 742 47.67 3.05 -6.24
C LYS A 742 46.48 2.15 -5.89
N PHE A 743 45.53 1.97 -6.81
CA PHE A 743 44.34 1.15 -6.53
C PHE A 743 44.67 -0.33 -6.62
N HIS A 744 45.53 -0.71 -7.55
CA HIS A 744 46.07 -2.06 -7.65
C HIS A 744 46.77 -2.50 -6.35
N GLU A 745 47.69 -1.69 -5.82
CA GLU A 745 48.37 -1.98 -4.54
C GLU A 745 47.40 -2.02 -3.33
N GLY A 746 46.30 -1.26 -3.40
CA GLY A 746 45.29 -1.20 -2.35
C GLY A 746 44.31 -2.38 -2.33
N TYR A 747 44.27 -3.21 -3.36
CA TYR A 747 43.28 -4.26 -3.55
C TYR A 747 43.27 -5.30 -2.43
N GLU A 748 44.44 -5.78 -1.99
CA GLU A 748 44.53 -6.80 -0.93
C GLU A 748 43.85 -6.34 0.37
N ALA A 749 43.99 -5.06 0.73
CA ALA A 749 43.33 -4.51 1.92
C ALA A 749 41.79 -4.46 1.77
N VAL A 750 41.28 -4.23 0.55
CA VAL A 750 39.84 -4.25 0.25
C VAL A 750 39.32 -5.67 0.27
N LYS A 751 40.07 -6.61 -0.31
CA LYS A 751 39.77 -8.05 -0.31
C LYS A 751 39.65 -8.60 1.11
N GLU A 752 40.64 -8.34 1.96
CA GLU A 752 40.60 -8.75 3.38
C GLU A 752 39.42 -8.12 4.13
N HIS A 753 39.12 -6.84 3.89
CA HIS A 753 38.00 -6.16 4.55
C HIS A 753 36.65 -6.75 4.16
N ILE A 754 36.39 -6.96 2.86
CA ILE A 754 35.12 -7.53 2.40
C ILE A 754 34.98 -8.96 2.89
N HIS A 755 36.03 -9.79 2.75
CA HIS A 755 36.02 -11.16 3.24
C HIS A 755 35.80 -11.25 4.76
N SER A 756 36.35 -10.32 5.55
CA SER A 756 36.16 -10.33 7.03
C SER A 756 34.75 -9.90 7.46
N ASN A 757 34.01 -9.18 6.60
CA ASN A 757 32.65 -8.72 6.88
C ASN A 757 31.58 -9.55 6.18
N TRP A 758 32.01 -10.48 5.31
CA TRP A 758 31.17 -11.46 4.66
C TRP A 758 30.64 -12.46 5.69
N ASP A 759 29.35 -12.77 5.59
CA ASP A 759 28.67 -13.69 6.48
C ASP A 759 28.04 -14.80 5.63
N ASP A 760 28.57 -16.01 5.76
CA ASP A 760 28.12 -17.20 5.02
C ASP A 760 26.75 -17.72 5.48
N ASN A 761 26.17 -17.18 6.56
CA ASN A 761 24.88 -17.66 7.11
C ASN A 761 23.65 -17.42 6.21
N GLN A 762 23.82 -17.05 4.95
CA GLN A 762 22.72 -16.92 3.99
C GLN A 762 22.12 -18.25 3.52
N ASP A 763 22.64 -19.40 3.96
CA ASP A 763 21.97 -20.71 3.79
C ASP A 763 20.65 -20.82 4.59
N SER A 764 20.39 -19.91 5.55
CA SER A 764 19.08 -19.78 6.21
C SER A 764 17.96 -19.42 5.21
N SER A 765 18.29 -18.75 4.11
CA SER A 765 17.31 -18.26 3.12
C SER A 765 16.55 -19.37 2.41
N LYS A 766 17.14 -20.57 2.24
CA LYS A 766 16.46 -21.73 1.65
C LYS A 766 15.41 -22.31 2.60
N GLY A 767 15.75 -22.45 3.88
CA GLY A 767 14.80 -22.87 4.92
C GLY A 767 13.63 -21.89 5.01
N ASP A 768 13.94 -20.59 5.12
CA ASP A 768 12.93 -19.52 5.17
C ASP A 768 12.04 -19.52 3.91
N GLN A 769 12.60 -19.84 2.74
CA GLN A 769 11.87 -19.92 1.47
C GLN A 769 10.95 -21.14 1.40
N GLU A 770 11.39 -22.30 1.87
CA GLU A 770 10.59 -23.52 1.94
C GLU A 770 9.43 -23.37 2.94
N ASP A 771 9.70 -22.77 4.09
CA ASP A 771 8.68 -22.49 5.10
C ASP A 771 7.63 -21.51 4.58
N LEU A 772 8.08 -20.41 3.97
CA LEU A 772 7.16 -19.47 3.34
C LEU A 772 6.32 -20.12 2.24
N SER A 773 6.92 -20.99 1.43
CA SER A 773 6.23 -21.72 0.36
C SER A 773 5.06 -22.51 0.92
N ARG A 774 5.29 -23.28 1.99
CA ARG A 774 4.24 -24.06 2.67
C ARG A 774 3.15 -23.18 3.25
N VAL A 775 3.50 -22.06 3.87
CA VAL A 775 2.53 -21.10 4.42
C VAL A 775 1.65 -20.53 3.31
N ILE A 776 2.23 -20.04 2.22
CA ILE A 776 1.48 -19.46 1.09
C ILE A 776 0.61 -20.52 0.42
N CYS A 777 1.14 -21.72 0.16
CA CYS A 777 0.39 -22.82 -0.44
C CYS A 777 -0.76 -23.29 0.47
N GLY A 778 -0.53 -23.39 1.77
CA GLY A 778 -1.58 -23.72 2.74
C GLY A 778 -2.69 -22.66 2.78
N LEU A 779 -2.33 -21.38 2.84
CA LEU A 779 -3.29 -20.27 2.78
C LEU A 779 -4.13 -20.33 1.49
N ARG A 780 -3.52 -20.67 0.35
CA ARG A 780 -4.21 -20.86 -0.93
C ARG A 780 -5.26 -21.95 -0.84
N HIS A 781 -4.97 -23.11 -0.24
CA HIS A 781 -5.94 -24.21 -0.10
C HIS A 781 -7.19 -23.83 0.70
N ILE A 782 -7.01 -23.22 1.88
CA ILE A 782 -8.15 -22.88 2.75
C ILE A 782 -8.94 -21.73 2.15
N LYS A 783 -8.25 -20.69 1.64
CA LYS A 783 -8.91 -19.55 1.00
C LYS A 783 -9.68 -19.97 -0.25
N HIS A 784 -9.09 -20.81 -1.10
CA HIS A 784 -9.77 -21.33 -2.28
C HIS A 784 -11.06 -22.06 -1.90
N THR A 785 -11.02 -22.96 -0.90
CA THR A 785 -12.21 -23.71 -0.46
C THR A 785 -13.35 -22.78 -0.04
N ARG A 786 -13.02 -21.66 0.62
CA ARG A 786 -13.98 -20.59 0.97
C ARG A 786 -14.53 -19.86 -0.25
N GLU A 787 -13.69 -19.47 -1.21
CA GLU A 787 -14.17 -18.79 -2.43
C GLU A 787 -14.99 -19.74 -3.32
N HIS A 788 -14.63 -21.02 -3.36
CA HIS A 788 -15.37 -22.06 -4.10
C HIS A 788 -16.80 -22.20 -3.56
N LEU A 789 -17.00 -22.20 -2.23
CA LEU A 789 -18.34 -22.16 -1.62
C LEU A 789 -19.13 -20.89 -2.02
N ARG A 790 -18.48 -19.74 -2.15
CA ARG A 790 -19.12 -18.48 -2.61
C ARG A 790 -19.48 -18.52 -4.09
N GLU A 791 -18.63 -19.12 -4.91
CA GLU A 791 -18.91 -19.33 -6.33
C GLU A 791 -20.11 -20.27 -6.50
N MET A 792 -20.11 -21.40 -5.80
CA MET A 792 -21.24 -22.34 -5.79
C MET A 792 -22.55 -21.65 -5.38
N ALA A 793 -22.52 -20.84 -4.31
CA ALA A 793 -23.65 -20.05 -3.85
C ALA A 793 -24.18 -19.09 -4.93
N ARG A 794 -23.27 -18.40 -5.62
CA ARG A 794 -23.61 -17.47 -6.70
C ARG A 794 -24.22 -18.18 -7.91
N GLU A 795 -23.66 -19.31 -8.32
CA GLU A 795 -24.18 -20.10 -9.45
C GLU A 795 -25.59 -20.67 -9.17
N ILE A 796 -25.84 -21.04 -7.91
CA ILE A 796 -27.16 -21.52 -7.45
C ILE A 796 -28.10 -20.35 -7.09
N ASN A 797 -27.62 -19.11 -7.24
CA ASN A 797 -28.36 -17.88 -7.03
C ASN A 797 -28.91 -17.73 -5.60
N VAL A 798 -28.09 -18.11 -4.61
CA VAL A 798 -28.33 -17.86 -3.20
C VAL A 798 -27.44 -16.73 -2.68
N ALA A 799 -27.95 -15.94 -1.73
CA ALA A 799 -27.30 -14.69 -1.32
C ALA A 799 -26.00 -14.88 -0.53
N VAL A 800 -25.89 -15.99 0.21
CA VAL A 800 -24.72 -16.32 1.05
C VAL A 800 -24.43 -17.83 0.98
N PRO A 801 -23.16 -18.26 1.13
CA PRO A 801 -22.79 -19.68 1.14
C PRO A 801 -23.51 -20.56 2.16
N THR A 802 -23.89 -20.02 3.32
CA THR A 802 -24.66 -20.77 4.34
C THR A 802 -26.11 -21.03 3.95
N ALA A 803 -26.58 -20.48 2.85
CA ALA A 803 -27.87 -20.83 2.25
C ALA A 803 -27.77 -22.05 1.32
N LEU A 804 -26.57 -22.59 1.10
CA LEU A 804 -26.39 -23.95 0.58
C LEU A 804 -26.76 -24.93 1.70
N ASP A 805 -27.37 -26.07 1.39
CA ASP A 805 -27.63 -27.13 2.38
C ASP A 805 -26.35 -27.89 2.79
N ILE A 806 -25.19 -27.24 2.67
CA ILE A 806 -23.84 -27.74 3.02
C ILE A 806 -23.50 -27.23 4.41
N HIS A 807 -23.33 -28.14 5.37
CA HIS A 807 -23.04 -27.80 6.76
C HIS A 807 -21.54 -27.87 7.10
N THR A 808 -20.73 -28.56 6.27
CA THR A 808 -19.29 -28.69 6.50
C THR A 808 -18.56 -28.93 5.19
N ALA A 809 -17.40 -28.28 5.03
CA ALA A 809 -16.48 -28.56 3.94
C ALA A 809 -15.21 -29.20 4.49
N PHE A 810 -14.92 -30.45 4.13
CA PHE A 810 -13.65 -31.10 4.44
C PHE A 810 -12.65 -30.80 3.33
N ARG A 811 -11.55 -30.12 3.66
CA ARG A 811 -10.43 -29.86 2.77
C ARG A 811 -9.30 -30.84 3.09
N ILE A 812 -9.09 -31.84 2.24
CA ILE A 812 -8.03 -32.83 2.44
C ILE A 812 -6.90 -32.54 1.46
N VAL A 813 -5.71 -32.28 1.97
CA VAL A 813 -4.56 -31.85 1.17
C VAL A 813 -3.52 -32.97 1.14
N ASP A 814 -3.19 -33.42 -0.07
CA ASP A 814 -2.19 -34.46 -0.31
C ASP A 814 -0.77 -33.86 -0.32
N SER A 815 -0.64 -32.67 -0.91
CA SER A 815 0.63 -31.94 -1.02
C SER A 815 0.36 -30.43 -1.08
N ALA A 816 1.09 -29.63 -0.30
CA ALA A 816 1.07 -28.17 -0.37
C ALA A 816 2.50 -27.61 -0.46
N ASP A 817 3.16 -27.91 -1.56
CA ASP A 817 4.51 -27.41 -1.84
C ASP A 817 4.64 -27.10 -3.33
N TYR A 818 5.19 -25.92 -3.61
CA TYR A 818 5.59 -25.50 -4.94
C TYR A 818 6.60 -26.48 -5.58
N GLN A 819 7.48 -27.09 -4.78
CA GLN A 819 8.55 -27.96 -5.29
C GLN A 819 8.10 -29.40 -5.56
N ALA A 820 7.01 -29.85 -4.93
CA ALA A 820 6.58 -31.25 -4.99
C ALA A 820 5.77 -31.60 -6.26
N LEU A 821 5.34 -30.60 -7.04
CA LEU A 821 4.50 -30.76 -8.22
C LEU A 821 5.15 -30.15 -9.46
N GLU A 822 4.85 -30.67 -10.66
CA GLU A 822 5.41 -30.15 -11.91
C GLU A 822 5.01 -28.67 -12.16
N SER A 823 5.83 -27.95 -12.94
CA SER A 823 5.89 -26.49 -13.02
C SER A 823 4.53 -25.76 -13.04
N GLY A 824 4.26 -24.99 -11.97
CA GLY A 824 3.12 -24.07 -11.86
C GLY A 824 1.99 -24.52 -10.92
N GLU A 825 2.04 -25.76 -10.45
CA GLU A 825 1.14 -26.28 -9.43
C GLU A 825 1.73 -26.02 -8.02
N HIS A 826 0.86 -25.66 -7.08
CA HIS A 826 1.21 -25.22 -5.73
C HIS A 826 0.57 -26.09 -4.65
N GLY A 827 -0.27 -27.04 -5.06
CA GLY A 827 -0.82 -28.04 -4.16
C GLY A 827 -1.91 -28.87 -4.80
N ARG A 828 -2.15 -30.03 -4.20
CA ARG A 828 -3.14 -31.03 -4.64
C ARG A 828 -3.99 -31.48 -3.48
N GLY A 829 -5.26 -31.76 -3.74
CA GLY A 829 -6.11 -32.42 -2.76
C GLY A 829 -7.57 -32.54 -3.17
N GLU A 830 -8.39 -32.87 -2.19
CA GLU A 830 -9.83 -33.09 -2.36
C GLU A 830 -10.62 -32.12 -1.49
N VAL A 831 -11.84 -31.80 -1.92
CA VAL A 831 -12.81 -31.09 -1.09
C VAL A 831 -14.11 -31.87 -1.04
N VAL A 832 -14.56 -32.21 0.17
CA VAL A 832 -15.82 -32.95 0.39
C VAL A 832 -16.81 -32.03 1.08
N TYR A 833 -17.88 -31.68 0.39
CA TYR A 833 -18.99 -30.88 0.90
C TYR A 833 -20.07 -31.81 1.46
N VAL A 834 -20.31 -31.72 2.78
CA VAL A 834 -21.25 -32.58 3.48
C VAL A 834 -22.57 -31.83 3.70
N THR A 835 -23.67 -32.44 3.28
CA THR A 835 -25.04 -31.91 3.40
C THR A 835 -25.86 -32.69 4.42
N ASP A 836 -26.96 -32.09 4.88
CA ASP A 836 -27.93 -32.80 5.72
C ASP A 836 -28.57 -33.99 4.97
N ASN A 837 -28.95 -35.03 5.71
CA ASN A 837 -29.64 -36.22 5.17
C ASN A 837 -31.03 -35.94 4.56
N GLY A 838 -31.59 -34.75 4.79
CA GLY A 838 -32.89 -34.33 4.26
C GLY A 838 -32.86 -33.81 2.82
N VAL A 839 -31.68 -33.54 2.26
CA VAL A 839 -31.49 -33.00 0.91
C VAL A 839 -31.81 -34.05 -0.14
N SER A 840 -32.53 -33.67 -1.20
CA SER A 840 -32.92 -34.63 -2.23
C SER A 840 -31.73 -35.04 -3.12
N ALA A 841 -31.76 -36.27 -3.65
CA ALA A 841 -30.74 -36.73 -4.60
C ALA A 841 -30.58 -35.83 -5.84
N ARG A 842 -31.62 -35.07 -6.19
CA ARG A 842 -31.58 -34.09 -7.28
C ARG A 842 -30.77 -32.84 -6.89
N GLU A 843 -30.91 -32.37 -5.67
CA GLU A 843 -30.16 -31.22 -5.14
C GLU A 843 -28.69 -31.58 -4.95
N ILE A 844 -28.37 -32.77 -4.43
CA ILE A 844 -27.00 -33.26 -4.33
C ILE A 844 -26.32 -33.31 -5.70
N ALA A 845 -26.99 -33.86 -6.71
CA ALA A 845 -26.46 -33.91 -8.08
C ALA A 845 -26.24 -32.51 -8.68
N GLU A 846 -27.07 -31.54 -8.32
CA GLU A 846 -26.91 -30.16 -8.75
C GLU A 846 -25.74 -29.48 -8.04
N TYR A 847 -25.58 -29.67 -6.73
CA TYR A 847 -24.41 -29.19 -5.99
C TYR A 847 -23.11 -29.77 -6.53
N GLN A 848 -23.07 -31.08 -6.82
CA GLN A 848 -21.90 -31.73 -7.42
C GLN A 848 -21.57 -31.10 -8.78
N ARG A 849 -22.57 -30.97 -9.68
CA ARG A 849 -22.39 -30.36 -11.00
C ARG A 849 -21.83 -28.94 -10.90
N VAL A 850 -22.37 -28.12 -10.00
CA VAL A 850 -21.91 -26.74 -9.81
C VAL A 850 -20.49 -26.71 -9.23
N ALA A 851 -20.17 -27.60 -8.28
CA ALA A 851 -18.82 -27.69 -7.72
C ALA A 851 -17.77 -28.04 -8.79
N ASP A 852 -18.10 -28.97 -9.70
CA ASP A 852 -17.24 -29.35 -10.82
C ASP A 852 -17.08 -28.21 -11.84
N GLU A 853 -18.18 -27.52 -12.18
CA GLU A 853 -18.17 -26.41 -13.14
C GLU A 853 -17.39 -25.20 -12.64
N SER A 854 -17.50 -24.84 -11.36
CA SER A 854 -16.81 -23.69 -10.81
C SER A 854 -15.29 -23.88 -10.80
N LEU A 855 -14.78 -25.09 -10.52
CA LEU A 855 -13.34 -25.38 -10.60
C LEU A 855 -12.80 -25.27 -12.03
N ASN A 856 -13.56 -25.76 -13.01
CA ASN A 856 -13.19 -25.68 -14.43
C ASN A 856 -13.26 -24.27 -15.02
N SER A 857 -13.94 -23.34 -14.35
CA SER A 857 -14.07 -21.94 -14.78
C SER A 857 -12.84 -21.07 -14.49
N GLY A 858 -11.80 -21.65 -13.87
CA GLY A 858 -10.49 -21.01 -13.64
C GLY A 858 -10.24 -20.53 -12.22
N SER A 859 -11.17 -20.75 -11.28
CA SER A 859 -11.00 -20.33 -9.88
C SER A 859 -9.89 -21.10 -9.16
N ALA A 860 -9.70 -22.40 -9.46
CA ALA A 860 -8.57 -23.18 -8.95
C ALA A 860 -7.24 -22.85 -9.64
N ALA A 861 -7.27 -22.55 -10.94
CA ALA A 861 -6.09 -22.21 -11.72
C ALA A 861 -5.42 -20.91 -11.23
N GLY A 862 -6.20 -19.91 -10.80
CA GLY A 862 -5.68 -18.68 -10.19
C GLY A 862 -4.94 -18.89 -8.87
N TYR A 863 -5.22 -19.99 -8.16
CA TYR A 863 -4.53 -20.40 -6.94
C TYR A 863 -3.43 -21.44 -7.21
N GLY A 864 -3.34 -21.96 -8.43
CA GLY A 864 -2.42 -23.03 -8.84
C GLY A 864 -2.68 -24.35 -8.10
N LEU A 865 -3.94 -24.73 -7.88
CA LEU A 865 -4.30 -25.93 -7.13
C LEU A 865 -4.98 -26.98 -8.01
N ASP A 866 -4.57 -28.24 -7.87
CA ASP A 866 -5.30 -29.41 -8.41
C ASP A 866 -6.29 -29.92 -7.36
N ILE A 867 -7.59 -29.81 -7.66
CA ILE A 867 -8.66 -30.05 -6.67
C ILE A 867 -9.77 -30.91 -7.27
N SER A 868 -10.16 -31.96 -6.56
CA SER A 868 -11.36 -32.77 -6.86
C SER A 868 -12.48 -32.53 -5.85
N PRO A 869 -13.68 -32.07 -6.26
CA PRO A 869 -14.78 -31.82 -5.35
C PRO A 869 -15.77 -33.00 -5.28
N TYR A 870 -16.31 -33.26 -4.10
CA TYR A 870 -17.33 -34.27 -3.86
C TYR A 870 -18.44 -33.69 -2.99
N VAL A 871 -19.70 -33.97 -3.32
CA VAL A 871 -20.87 -33.60 -2.51
C VAL A 871 -21.60 -34.86 -2.05
N VAL A 872 -21.77 -35.01 -0.74
CA VAL A 872 -22.34 -36.22 -0.10
C VAL A 872 -23.24 -35.87 1.06
N THR A 873 -24.16 -36.76 1.43
CA THR A 873 -24.94 -36.59 2.68
C THR A 873 -24.13 -36.98 3.91
N THR A 874 -24.57 -36.56 5.08
CA THR A 874 -23.99 -36.98 6.37
C THR A 874 -23.91 -38.51 6.48
N ASP A 875 -24.97 -39.25 6.14
CA ASP A 875 -25.00 -40.71 6.24
C ASP A 875 -24.05 -41.38 5.23
N GLU A 876 -23.95 -40.84 4.01
CA GLU A 876 -23.02 -41.33 2.99
C GLU A 876 -21.56 -41.12 3.42
N PHE A 877 -21.24 -39.94 3.95
CA PHE A 877 -19.92 -39.63 4.48
C PHE A 877 -19.57 -40.50 5.68
N LEU A 878 -20.49 -40.65 6.65
CA LEU A 878 -20.31 -41.52 7.82
C LEU A 878 -20.15 -43.00 7.44
N ALA A 879 -20.85 -43.46 6.40
CA ALA A 879 -20.72 -44.82 5.89
C ALA A 879 -19.38 -45.04 5.17
N GLU A 880 -18.82 -44.01 4.53
CA GLU A 880 -17.53 -44.07 3.86
C GLU A 880 -16.39 -44.15 4.89
N ILE A 881 -16.40 -43.30 5.92
CA ILE A 881 -15.38 -43.30 6.99
C ILE A 881 -15.45 -44.54 7.91
N ALA A 882 -16.59 -45.22 7.98
CA ALA A 882 -16.77 -46.41 8.81
C ALA A 882 -16.25 -47.71 8.15
N ARG A 883 -15.87 -47.67 6.87
CA ARG A 883 -15.27 -48.83 6.19
C ARG A 883 -13.81 -48.94 6.65
N GLU A 884 -13.42 -50.07 7.25
CA GLU A 884 -12.08 -50.35 7.81
C GLU A 884 -10.88 -50.17 6.82
N ASP A 885 -11.13 -49.82 5.55
CA ASP A 885 -10.13 -49.53 4.51
C ASP A 885 -9.91 -48.01 4.27
N SER A 886 -10.61 -47.12 4.98
CA SER A 886 -10.59 -45.67 4.74
C SER A 886 -9.45 -44.94 5.47
N GLY A 887 -8.19 -45.34 5.24
CA GLY A 887 -7.00 -44.58 5.69
C GLY A 887 -6.79 -43.23 5.00
N ARG A 888 -7.87 -42.60 4.52
CA ARG A 888 -7.88 -41.44 3.61
C ARG A 888 -8.12 -40.11 4.34
N LEU A 889 -8.66 -40.15 5.56
CA LEU A 889 -8.81 -38.97 6.40
C LEU A 889 -7.81 -39.04 7.57
N PRO A 890 -7.07 -37.96 7.85
CA PRO A 890 -6.15 -37.91 8.97
C PRO A 890 -6.90 -37.94 10.30
N GLU A 891 -6.25 -38.51 11.33
CA GLU A 891 -6.81 -38.60 12.68
C GLU A 891 -7.08 -37.23 13.30
N GLN A 892 -6.26 -36.22 12.94
CA GLN A 892 -6.37 -34.85 13.42
C GLN A 892 -6.82 -33.90 12.31
N LEU A 893 -7.86 -33.11 12.60
CA LEU A 893 -8.32 -32.03 11.73
C LEU A 893 -8.30 -30.69 12.47
N TYR A 894 -8.27 -29.62 11.68
CA TYR A 894 -8.24 -28.24 12.13
C TYR A 894 -9.46 -27.51 11.60
N LEU A 895 -10.21 -26.89 12.51
CA LEU A 895 -11.44 -26.16 12.20
C LEU A 895 -11.16 -24.71 11.84
N TYR A 896 -11.62 -24.29 10.68
CA TYR A 896 -11.64 -22.92 10.22
C TYR A 896 -13.09 -22.42 10.13
N GLU A 897 -13.37 -21.35 10.85
CA GLU A 897 -14.72 -20.78 10.99
C GLU A 897 -14.72 -19.26 10.75
N ASP A 898 -15.90 -18.65 10.72
CA ASP A 898 -16.10 -17.21 10.47
C ASP A 898 -15.50 -16.69 9.15
N GLY A 899 -15.34 -17.58 8.17
CA GLY A 899 -14.69 -17.25 6.91
C GLY A 899 -13.21 -16.88 7.04
N ARG A 900 -12.57 -17.17 8.18
CA ARG A 900 -11.11 -17.08 8.38
C ARG A 900 -10.44 -18.23 7.64
N HIS A 901 -9.34 -17.94 6.95
CA HIS A 901 -8.56 -18.94 6.21
C HIS A 901 -7.08 -19.00 6.62
N TYR A 902 -6.68 -18.15 7.58
CA TYR A 902 -5.30 -17.92 7.97
C TYR A 902 -4.94 -18.38 9.39
N ALA A 903 -5.96 -18.66 10.20
CA ALA A 903 -5.81 -19.20 11.54
C ALA A 903 -6.92 -20.23 11.77
N TYR A 904 -6.56 -21.43 12.20
CA TYR A 904 -7.54 -22.40 12.70
C TYR A 904 -8.04 -21.97 14.08
N ALA A 905 -9.28 -22.33 14.41
CA ALA A 905 -9.92 -21.97 15.68
C ALA A 905 -9.70 -23.04 16.75
N GLN A 906 -9.79 -24.31 16.38
CA GLN A 906 -9.54 -25.44 17.28
C GLN A 906 -9.17 -26.70 16.50
N GLU A 907 -8.51 -27.62 17.20
CA GLU A 907 -8.34 -29.01 16.81
C GLU A 907 -9.65 -29.77 17.04
N ILE A 908 -9.99 -30.69 16.14
CA ILE A 908 -11.14 -31.58 16.26
C ILE A 908 -10.84 -32.90 15.57
N ASP A 909 -11.24 -34.01 16.18
CA ASP A 909 -11.14 -35.32 15.55
C ASP A 909 -12.46 -35.74 14.87
N LEU A 910 -12.42 -36.82 14.09
CA LEU A 910 -13.58 -37.31 13.35
C LEU A 910 -14.69 -37.85 14.26
N ASP A 911 -14.35 -38.41 15.42
CA ASP A 911 -15.31 -38.98 16.36
C ASP A 911 -16.08 -37.87 17.09
N GLU A 912 -15.38 -36.80 17.48
CA GLU A 912 -15.96 -35.57 18.02
C GLU A 912 -16.91 -34.91 17.00
N TRP A 913 -16.47 -34.73 15.75
CA TRP A 913 -17.33 -34.21 14.69
C TRP A 913 -18.58 -35.08 14.48
N ARG A 914 -18.40 -36.40 14.47
CA ARG A 914 -19.49 -37.37 14.33
C ARG A 914 -20.50 -37.27 15.47
N GLU A 915 -20.04 -37.11 16.71
CA GLU A 915 -20.93 -36.90 17.86
C GLU A 915 -21.76 -35.62 17.65
N TYR A 916 -21.11 -34.51 17.29
CA TYR A 916 -21.78 -33.23 17.07
C TYR A 916 -22.90 -33.28 16.03
N VAL A 917 -22.68 -33.96 14.89
CA VAL A 917 -23.68 -34.03 13.81
C VAL A 917 -24.78 -35.07 14.05
N THR A 918 -24.56 -36.05 14.94
CA THR A 918 -25.53 -37.15 15.18
C THR A 918 -26.37 -37.01 16.44
N THR A 919 -25.87 -36.39 17.52
CA THR A 919 -26.56 -36.36 18.82
C THR A 919 -27.20 -35.02 19.17
N THR A 920 -26.83 -33.95 18.47
CA THR A 920 -27.18 -32.58 18.85
C THR A 920 -27.56 -31.81 17.59
N SER A 921 -28.58 -30.94 17.63
CA SER A 921 -28.74 -29.87 16.61
C SER A 921 -27.62 -28.80 16.69
N GLY A 922 -26.52 -29.15 17.35
CA GLY A 922 -25.47 -28.30 17.86
C GLY A 922 -24.36 -28.00 16.86
N TRP A 923 -24.09 -28.84 15.85
CA TRP A 923 -23.06 -28.49 14.86
C TRP A 923 -23.44 -27.22 14.07
N HIS A 924 -24.70 -27.16 13.62
CA HIS A 924 -25.26 -25.97 13.01
C HIS A 924 -25.37 -24.80 14.00
N GLU A 925 -25.85 -25.02 15.23
CA GLU A 925 -25.96 -23.94 16.22
C GLU A 925 -24.60 -23.41 16.70
N ALA A 926 -23.57 -24.25 16.78
CA ALA A 926 -22.23 -23.89 17.26
C ALA A 926 -21.39 -23.21 16.17
N PHE A 927 -21.52 -23.62 14.90
CA PHE A 927 -20.59 -23.21 13.84
C PHE A 927 -21.25 -22.66 12.55
N ALA A 928 -22.57 -22.71 12.37
CA ALA A 928 -23.24 -22.22 11.16
C ALA A 928 -23.64 -20.73 11.18
N ASN A 929 -23.29 -19.98 12.24
CA ASN A 929 -23.73 -18.59 12.44
C ASN A 929 -22.92 -17.53 11.66
N HIS A 930 -22.19 -17.94 10.61
CA HIS A 930 -21.22 -17.11 9.92
C HIS A 930 -21.44 -17.12 8.40
N ASN A 931 -20.94 -16.13 7.67
CA ASN A 931 -21.20 -15.94 6.23
C ASN A 931 -20.67 -17.09 5.32
N CYS A 932 -20.10 -18.16 5.87
CA CYS A 932 -19.58 -19.32 5.14
C CYS A 932 -19.64 -20.59 6.02
N PRO A 933 -19.97 -21.78 5.47
CA PRO A 933 -19.84 -23.05 6.18
C PRO A 933 -18.42 -23.26 6.75
N PRO A 934 -18.28 -23.92 7.92
CA PRO A 934 -16.99 -24.24 8.49
C PRO A 934 -16.18 -25.18 7.59
N ILE A 935 -14.86 -24.98 7.57
CA ILE A 935 -13.90 -25.79 6.82
C ILE A 935 -13.10 -26.62 7.81
N LEU A 936 -13.07 -27.94 7.63
CA LEU A 936 -12.19 -28.85 8.36
C LEU A 936 -11.05 -29.26 7.45
N SER A 937 -9.80 -29.11 7.89
CA SER A 937 -8.64 -29.43 7.05
C SER A 937 -7.57 -30.19 7.81
N ASN A 938 -6.75 -30.94 7.09
CA ASN A 938 -5.51 -31.52 7.62
C ASN A 938 -4.33 -30.54 7.61
N LEU A 939 -4.57 -29.31 7.14
CA LEU A 939 -3.62 -28.21 7.26
C LEU A 939 -3.80 -27.51 8.60
N CYS A 940 -2.72 -27.44 9.38
CA CYS A 940 -2.62 -26.54 10.52
C CYS A 940 -2.04 -25.21 10.01
N LEU A 941 -2.82 -24.12 10.02
CA LEU A 941 -2.33 -22.78 9.69
C LEU A 941 -2.61 -21.86 10.85
N ASP A 942 -1.55 -21.27 11.41
CA ASP A 942 -1.63 -20.18 12.35
C ASP A 942 -0.70 -19.06 11.88
N VAL A 943 -1.24 -18.19 11.02
CA VAL A 943 -0.50 -17.11 10.39
C VAL A 943 -0.99 -15.78 10.95
N ASN A 944 -0.06 -15.02 11.52
CA ASN A 944 -0.31 -13.66 11.98
C ASN A 944 -0.78 -12.80 10.81
N HIS A 945 -2.07 -12.45 10.79
CA HIS A 945 -2.61 -11.61 9.73
C HIS A 945 -2.24 -10.13 9.98
N PRO A 946 -1.48 -9.45 9.10
CA PRO A 946 -0.99 -8.09 9.34
C PRO A 946 -2.10 -7.03 9.57
N GLN A 947 -3.33 -7.35 9.16
CA GLN A 947 -4.53 -6.52 9.38
C GLN A 947 -5.45 -7.00 10.51
N TYR A 948 -5.29 -8.24 11.00
CA TYR A 948 -6.20 -8.89 11.95
C TYR A 948 -5.49 -9.57 13.15
N SER A 949 -4.17 -9.35 13.36
CA SER A 949 -3.33 -10.02 14.36
C SER A 949 -3.63 -9.58 15.81
N LEU A 950 -4.84 -9.90 16.30
CA LEU A 950 -5.34 -9.35 17.57
C LEU A 950 -5.87 -10.35 18.57
N GLU A 951 -5.73 -11.66 18.34
CA GLU A 951 -6.28 -12.67 19.26
C GLU A 951 -5.38 -13.88 19.58
N THR A 952 -4.11 -13.87 19.22
CA THR A 952 -3.09 -14.70 19.87
C THR A 952 -2.09 -13.75 20.53
N MET A 953 -1.60 -14.10 21.73
CA MET A 953 -0.66 -13.30 22.53
C MET A 953 0.35 -12.53 21.67
N PRO A 954 0.78 -11.31 22.05
CA PRO A 954 1.78 -10.56 21.29
C PRO A 954 3.09 -11.35 21.27
N ARG A 955 3.25 -12.24 20.30
CA ARG A 955 4.52 -12.78 19.89
C ARG A 955 5.14 -11.70 19.02
N SER A 956 6.36 -11.30 19.35
CA SER A 956 7.17 -10.59 18.36
C SER A 956 7.19 -11.45 17.10
N LEU A 957 7.16 -10.81 15.93
CA LEU A 957 7.20 -11.47 14.60
C LEU A 957 8.51 -12.28 14.36
N SER A 958 9.31 -12.47 15.41
CA SER A 958 10.48 -13.34 15.52
C SER A 958 10.18 -14.72 16.13
N GLU A 959 8.94 -15.03 16.55
CA GLU A 959 8.57 -16.34 17.11
C GLU A 959 7.59 -17.10 16.20
N ASN A 960 8.16 -18.06 15.46
CA ASN A 960 7.57 -19.26 14.86
C ASN A 960 6.16 -19.13 14.24
N HIS A 961 6.11 -18.98 12.92
CA HIS A 961 4.90 -19.26 12.13
C HIS A 961 4.76 -20.76 11.92
N ASN A 962 3.67 -21.39 12.35
CA ASN A 962 3.55 -22.85 12.26
C ASN A 962 2.60 -23.25 11.11
N ALA A 963 3.12 -24.04 10.17
CA ALA A 963 2.34 -24.73 9.16
C ALA A 963 2.76 -26.21 9.10
N THR A 964 1.87 -27.13 9.49
CA THR A 964 2.16 -28.57 9.48
C THR A 964 1.38 -29.26 8.37
N LEU A 965 2.09 -30.05 7.54
CA LEU A 965 1.53 -30.93 6.52
C LEU A 965 1.59 -32.37 7.02
N TYR A 966 0.44 -33.03 7.14
CA TYR A 966 0.39 -34.47 7.47
C TYR A 966 0.32 -35.28 6.16
N GLY A 967 1.46 -35.84 5.74
CA GLY A 967 1.53 -36.87 4.70
C GLY A 967 1.42 -38.27 5.31
N GLY A 968 0.87 -39.23 4.57
CA GLY A 968 0.52 -40.59 5.00
C GLY A 968 1.65 -41.51 5.50
N ASP A 969 2.86 -40.99 5.74
CA ASP A 969 4.08 -41.79 5.95
C ASP A 969 4.92 -41.34 7.17
N GLY A 970 4.43 -40.39 7.99
CA GLY A 970 5.08 -40.01 9.24
C GLY A 970 5.01 -38.51 9.54
N THR A 971 4.71 -38.18 10.79
CA THR A 971 4.67 -36.83 11.34
C THR A 971 6.03 -36.15 11.21
N VAL A 972 6.09 -35.04 10.49
CA VAL A 972 7.22 -34.12 10.59
C VAL A 972 6.71 -32.80 11.11
N GLN A 973 7.02 -32.53 12.38
CA GLN A 973 6.69 -31.33 13.12
C GLN A 973 7.93 -30.44 13.10
N PHE A 974 7.81 -29.18 12.67
CA PHE A 974 8.92 -28.22 12.67
C PHE A 974 8.50 -26.93 13.35
N ASP A 975 9.37 -26.44 14.21
CA ASP A 975 9.34 -25.11 14.81
C ASP A 975 10.25 -24.19 13.97
N ILE A 976 9.72 -23.09 13.45
CA ILE A 976 10.52 -22.09 12.72
C ILE A 976 11.25 -21.19 13.72
N GLU A 977 12.43 -21.57 14.19
CA GLU A 977 13.30 -20.64 14.92
C GLU A 977 13.95 -19.64 13.93
N ILE A 978 13.43 -18.41 13.90
CA ILE A 978 14.07 -17.29 13.20
C ILE A 978 15.32 -16.88 14.02
N PRO A 979 16.55 -16.85 13.45
CA PRO A 979 17.73 -16.43 14.18
C PRO A 979 17.58 -14.99 14.66
N ASP A 980 17.69 -14.78 15.97
CA ASP A 980 17.57 -13.47 16.62
C ASP A 980 18.69 -12.53 16.14
N ASN A 981 18.38 -11.69 15.15
CA ASN A 981 19.32 -10.73 14.57
C ASN A 981 19.49 -9.51 15.51
N ARG A 982 20.04 -9.77 16.70
CA ARG A 982 20.52 -8.76 17.64
C ARG A 982 21.99 -9.00 17.97
N SER A 983 22.85 -8.98 16.95
CA SER A 983 24.24 -8.56 17.10
C SER A 983 24.85 -7.97 15.82
N ARG A 984 24.51 -6.70 15.52
CA ARG A 984 25.42 -5.73 14.90
C ARG A 984 25.20 -4.33 15.48
#